data_AF-A0A9P6SY53-F1
#
_entry.id   AF-A0A9P6SY53-F1
#
_cell.length_a   1.000
_cell.length_b   1.000
_cell.length_c   1.000
_cell.angle_alpha   90.00
_cell.angle_beta   90.00
_cell.angle_gamma   90.00
#
_symmetry.space_group_name_H-M   'P 1'
#
loop_
_entity.id
_entity.type
_entity.pdbx_description
1 polymer ?
#
loop_
_entity_poly.entity_id
_entity_poly.type
_entity_poly.pdbx_seq_one_letter_code
_entity_poly.pdbx_strand_id
1 'polypeptide(L)'
;MRVSAAVIAASLAAIVNAQSAYFPFAPEGACVAGCTNSVGKTFFENYTDLDEYSPYFIESLSYTFERGSPKTTSFMTKAGMCMGMCPQEELDLYTANYPTKLEWYNLNKNSPSPPRPTTQVPTTTTDATTTTVTSTTPTPTLISGDFPFFPDGPCVSNCAVTAGKSFFPNYTEDPTSPYFLESLSYTFERGSEKTQAFMSAAGRCMGSCPSPELDIYQGQYNAKLAWYRARVSATTATTATTTTTTEATSTTATTTATPVPSSYFPFAPEGACVVGCTTSAGLSMFPNYSEDPASPYFIESLSYSYESGSANTGAFMTKAGMCMGRCPQDELDLYNAQYPGKKAWYLEHKGTTTTAPATTAPTTARTTTTTSASTVPTSVPDNDFPFEPEGACVSSCTNSAGKAMFPNYSEDPKSPYFIESLSYSYESGSLKTQEFMTKAGMCMGKCPQSELDLYNSQYQAKKTWYFQHKNTAPTTTTSGSPVTTTKTTTTTSVPTSVPGGDFPFKPEGACVSKCTNSVGKAMFPNYSEDPKSPYFIESLSYSYESGSTKTQDFMTKAGMCMGTCPQSELDLYTAQYPGKKAWYLANKGKPTGPVNPTPTSTKTTVPTSTPGSGSGSGTYPFKPNGACVSKCTNQVGKAMFPNYSEDPKSPYFIESLSYTFERGSAKTTEFMTKTGMCMGTCPQAELDLYTAQYPAQLEWYNANKNGGSNPTNPTDPTDPTNPTNPGTNGPFDYPFEPNGACVAGCTNEVGKAMFPNYSEDPSSPYFIESLSYTFERGSAKTTEFMTKTGMCMGKCPQTELDLYTAQYPAQLEWYNANKNGSGGGNGTEGGGDGSGGNGTGGSEGGSGGNSTITPSTNGTATISPTSGTVTLASPSPTSSNLGSGAVQMAVSGFMTVAALLCSAVLVV
;
A
#
# COMPACT_ATOMS: atom_id res chain seq x y z
N MET A 1 -10.79 -13.31 31.22
CA MET A 1 -11.27 -12.82 29.91
C MET A 1 -12.79 -12.67 29.93
N ARG A 2 -13.35 -11.63 30.57
CA ARG A 2 -14.81 -11.34 30.55
C ARG A 2 -15.11 -9.89 30.99
N VAL A 3 -14.53 -8.85 30.37
CA VAL A 3 -14.99 -7.46 30.64
C VAL A 3 -14.87 -6.51 29.42
N SER A 4 -14.57 -7.01 28.22
CA SER A 4 -14.31 -6.15 27.03
C SER A 4 -15.57 -5.64 26.30
N ALA A 5 -16.77 -5.77 26.86
CA ALA A 5 -18.03 -5.47 26.16
C ALA A 5 -18.58 -4.03 26.33
N ALA A 6 -18.03 -3.21 27.24
CA ALA A 6 -18.82 -2.09 27.79
C ALA A 6 -18.62 -0.68 27.19
N VAL A 7 -17.51 -0.30 26.53
CA VAL A 7 -17.42 1.06 25.90
C VAL A 7 -17.17 1.15 24.41
N ILE A 8 -16.95 0.02 23.74
CA ILE A 8 -17.43 -0.11 22.35
C ILE A 8 -18.95 0.14 22.37
N ALA A 9 -19.67 -0.33 23.40
CA ALA A 9 -21.08 -0.06 23.60
C ALA A 9 -21.48 1.38 23.96
N ALA A 10 -20.61 2.38 24.18
CA ALA A 10 -21.05 3.74 24.55
C ALA A 10 -21.08 4.71 23.36
N SER A 11 -20.02 4.71 22.53
CA SER A 11 -20.02 5.38 21.22
C SER A 11 -20.81 4.59 20.19
N LEU A 12 -20.84 3.26 20.27
CA LEU A 12 -21.83 2.47 19.54
C LEU A 12 -23.21 2.50 20.19
N ALA A 13 -23.46 2.71 21.50
CA ALA A 13 -24.86 2.97 21.92
C ALA A 13 -25.38 4.31 21.41
N ALA A 14 -24.52 5.32 21.25
CA ALA A 14 -24.90 6.58 20.62
C ALA A 14 -25.16 6.44 19.11
N ILE A 15 -24.46 5.52 18.41
CA ILE A 15 -24.67 5.23 16.97
C ILE A 15 -25.76 4.15 16.75
N VAL A 16 -25.90 3.16 17.64
CA VAL A 16 -26.92 2.08 17.66
C VAL A 16 -28.28 2.62 18.10
N ASN A 17 -28.35 3.61 19.01
CA ASN A 17 -29.61 4.31 19.33
C ASN A 17 -29.91 5.47 18.36
N ALA A 18 -29.03 5.78 17.41
CA ALA A 18 -29.23 6.82 16.40
C ALA A 18 -29.41 6.29 14.97
N GLN A 19 -29.32 4.98 14.73
CA GLN A 19 -29.82 4.40 13.49
C GLN A 19 -31.32 4.63 13.43
N SER A 20 -31.73 5.57 12.58
CA SER A 20 -33.13 5.90 12.50
C SER A 20 -33.88 4.77 11.83
N ALA A 21 -35.20 4.82 11.95
CA ALA A 21 -36.09 3.96 11.18
C ALA A 21 -35.82 4.03 9.65
N TYR A 22 -35.06 5.01 9.16
CA TYR A 22 -34.70 5.14 7.76
C TYR A 22 -33.63 4.14 7.30
N PHE A 23 -32.62 3.82 8.13
CA PHE A 23 -31.54 2.89 7.78
C PHE A 23 -31.51 1.69 8.74
N PRO A 24 -32.35 0.65 8.51
CA PRO A 24 -32.67 -0.38 9.48
C PRO A 24 -31.66 -1.54 9.51
N PHE A 25 -30.36 -1.24 9.51
CA PHE A 25 -29.31 -2.26 9.46
C PHE A 25 -28.43 -2.21 10.69
N ALA A 26 -28.27 -3.34 11.39
CA ALA A 26 -27.35 -3.40 12.51
C ALA A 26 -25.95 -2.87 12.13
N PRO A 27 -25.26 -2.13 13.02
CA PRO A 27 -23.93 -1.63 12.73
C PRO A 27 -22.96 -2.79 12.53
N GLU A 28 -22.05 -2.63 11.58
CA GLU A 28 -21.14 -3.70 11.12
C GLU A 28 -19.89 -3.85 12.00
N GLY A 29 -19.83 -3.11 13.11
CA GLY A 29 -18.68 -3.06 14.01
C GLY A 29 -17.74 -1.88 13.73
N ALA A 30 -16.89 -1.56 14.70
CA ALA A 30 -16.09 -0.34 14.68
C ALA A 30 -14.92 -0.41 13.70
N CYS A 31 -14.32 -1.59 13.54
CA CYS A 31 -13.22 -1.79 12.60
C CYS A 31 -13.72 -1.70 11.17
N VAL A 32 -14.80 -2.40 10.83
CA VAL A 32 -15.37 -2.39 9.46
C VAL A 32 -15.81 -0.98 9.08
N ALA A 33 -16.60 -0.32 9.93
CA ALA A 33 -17.05 1.08 9.73
C ALA A 33 -15.88 2.06 9.59
N GLY A 34 -14.82 1.90 10.40
CA GLY A 34 -13.62 2.73 10.31
C GLY A 34 -12.87 2.51 8.99
N CYS A 35 -12.76 1.26 8.55
CA CYS A 35 -12.10 0.87 7.31
C CYS A 35 -12.83 1.40 6.08
N THR A 36 -14.14 1.18 5.95
CA THR A 36 -14.92 1.63 4.80
C THR A 36 -14.93 3.15 4.70
N ASN A 37 -15.12 3.86 5.82
CA ASN A 37 -15.08 5.31 5.87
C ASN A 37 -13.69 5.87 5.51
N SER A 38 -12.61 5.32 6.09
CA SER A 38 -11.24 5.76 5.79
C SER A 38 -10.88 5.56 4.31
N VAL A 39 -11.20 4.40 3.76
CA VAL A 39 -10.96 4.10 2.33
C VAL A 39 -11.82 4.98 1.44
N GLY A 40 -13.10 5.15 1.77
CA GLY A 40 -14.04 5.97 1.01
C GLY A 40 -13.59 7.43 0.90
N LYS A 41 -13.06 7.99 1.99
CA LYS A 41 -12.46 9.34 2.01
C LYS A 41 -11.28 9.53 1.06
N THR A 42 -10.63 8.45 0.61
CA THR A 42 -9.58 8.52 -0.42
C THR A 42 -10.13 8.68 -1.85
N PHE A 43 -11.41 8.37 -2.07
CA PHE A 43 -12.08 8.54 -3.36
C PHE A 43 -12.95 9.80 -3.39
N PHE A 44 -13.46 10.19 -2.22
CA PHE A 44 -14.41 11.28 -2.07
C PHE A 44 -14.31 11.86 -0.66
N GLU A 45 -13.85 13.10 -0.51
CA GLU A 45 -13.50 13.71 0.79
C GLU A 45 -14.66 13.72 1.78
N ASN A 46 -15.89 13.91 1.30
CA ASN A 46 -17.11 13.91 2.11
C ASN A 46 -17.76 12.53 2.26
N TYR A 47 -17.01 11.45 1.97
CA TYR A 47 -17.51 10.09 2.12
C TYR A 47 -17.95 9.86 3.57
N THR A 48 -19.16 9.35 3.71
CA THR A 48 -19.73 8.89 4.97
C THR A 48 -20.80 7.85 4.69
N ASP A 49 -20.51 6.61 5.08
CA ASP A 49 -21.45 5.48 5.11
C ASP A 49 -21.99 5.24 6.53
N LEU A 50 -21.72 6.17 7.45
CA LEU A 50 -22.11 6.10 8.87
C LEU A 50 -23.16 7.14 9.26
N ASP A 51 -23.22 8.28 8.58
CA ASP A 51 -24.23 9.33 8.83
C ASP A 51 -25.29 9.30 7.72
N GLU A 52 -26.39 8.60 8.00
CA GLU A 52 -27.56 8.46 7.12
C GLU A 52 -28.26 9.77 6.77
N TYR A 53 -28.02 10.85 7.53
CA TYR A 53 -28.57 12.18 7.25
C TYR A 53 -27.64 13.05 6.42
N SER A 54 -26.43 12.57 6.14
CA SER A 54 -25.52 13.27 5.25
C SER A 54 -26.12 13.38 3.85
N PRO A 55 -26.01 14.54 3.16
CA PRO A 55 -26.39 14.63 1.76
C PRO A 55 -25.56 13.69 0.87
N TYR A 56 -24.45 13.16 1.38
CA TYR A 56 -23.55 12.27 0.66
C TYR A 56 -23.67 10.80 1.05
N PHE A 57 -24.63 10.43 1.91
CA PHE A 57 -24.78 9.05 2.38
C PHE A 57 -25.04 8.07 1.22
N ILE A 58 -26.04 8.37 0.39
CA ILE A 58 -26.39 7.56 -0.79
C ILE A 58 -25.22 7.50 -1.79
N GLU A 59 -24.55 8.63 -2.04
CA GLU A 59 -23.37 8.66 -2.90
C GLU A 59 -22.24 7.78 -2.33
N SER A 60 -22.03 7.79 -1.02
CA SER A 60 -21.02 6.95 -0.35
C SER A 60 -21.33 5.46 -0.49
N LEU A 61 -22.60 5.07 -0.34
CA LEU A 61 -23.05 3.69 -0.55
C LEU A 61 -22.91 3.24 -2.02
N SER A 62 -22.92 4.15 -2.99
CA SER A 62 -22.71 3.81 -4.41
C SER A 62 -21.35 3.18 -4.68
N TYR A 63 -20.31 3.58 -3.95
CA TYR A 63 -18.97 3.00 -4.05
C TYR A 63 -18.92 1.54 -3.58
N THR A 64 -19.87 1.12 -2.74
CA THR A 64 -19.99 -0.27 -2.29
C THR A 64 -20.91 -1.07 -3.22
N PHE A 65 -22.02 -0.47 -3.67
CA PHE A 65 -23.13 -1.23 -4.26
C PHE A 65 -23.30 -1.10 -5.79
N GLU A 66 -22.75 -0.07 -6.44
CA GLU A 66 -22.86 0.08 -7.90
C GLU A 66 -21.82 -0.76 -8.66
N ARG A 67 -22.14 -2.05 -8.82
CA ARG A 67 -21.28 -2.99 -9.53
C ARG A 67 -20.96 -2.51 -10.95
N GLY A 68 -19.72 -2.71 -11.37
CA GLY A 68 -19.25 -2.43 -12.72
C GLY A 68 -18.60 -1.06 -12.93
N SER A 69 -18.67 -0.16 -11.93
CA SER A 69 -17.89 1.09 -12.01
C SER A 69 -16.41 0.85 -11.62
N PRO A 70 -15.44 1.52 -12.28
CA PRO A 70 -14.04 1.48 -11.86
C PRO A 70 -13.83 1.95 -10.41
N LYS A 71 -14.65 2.90 -9.96
CA LYS A 71 -14.63 3.43 -8.59
C LYS A 71 -15.03 2.38 -7.56
N THR A 72 -16.11 1.64 -7.83
CA THR A 72 -16.60 0.56 -6.96
C THR A 72 -15.58 -0.56 -6.86
N THR A 73 -14.98 -0.96 -7.98
CA THR A 73 -13.94 -2.01 -7.98
C THR A 73 -12.71 -1.58 -7.16
N SER A 74 -12.27 -0.33 -7.33
CA SER A 74 -11.13 0.21 -6.57
C SER A 74 -11.44 0.36 -5.09
N PHE A 75 -12.63 0.87 -4.76
CA PHE A 75 -13.11 0.97 -3.39
C PHE A 75 -13.17 -0.40 -2.72
N MET A 76 -13.87 -1.38 -3.31
CA MET A 76 -14.00 -2.73 -2.74
C MET A 76 -12.65 -3.44 -2.58
N THR A 77 -11.70 -3.21 -3.49
CA THR A 77 -10.33 -3.75 -3.37
C THR A 77 -9.61 -3.16 -2.16
N LYS A 78 -9.61 -1.83 -2.01
CA LYS A 78 -8.94 -1.15 -0.88
C LYS A 78 -9.65 -1.42 0.45
N ALA A 79 -10.98 -1.39 0.45
CA ALA A 79 -11.81 -1.66 1.61
C ALA A 79 -11.64 -3.12 2.04
N GLY A 80 -11.62 -4.07 1.09
CA GLY A 80 -11.33 -5.49 1.37
C GLY A 80 -9.96 -5.72 2.00
N MET A 81 -8.92 -5.05 1.52
CA MET A 81 -7.59 -5.10 2.15
C MET A 81 -7.59 -4.54 3.57
N CYS A 82 -8.30 -3.44 3.82
CA CYS A 82 -8.43 -2.85 5.16
C CYS A 82 -9.22 -3.78 6.11
N MET A 83 -10.40 -4.24 5.65
CA MET A 83 -11.29 -5.13 6.38
C MET A 83 -10.64 -6.49 6.69
N GLY A 84 -9.67 -6.95 5.90
CA GLY A 84 -8.91 -8.17 6.18
C GLY A 84 -8.17 -8.17 7.52
N MET A 85 -8.01 -7.02 8.18
CA MET A 85 -7.44 -6.91 9.53
C MET A 85 -8.50 -6.81 10.64
N CYS A 86 -9.79 -6.78 10.29
CA CYS A 86 -10.88 -6.65 11.26
C CYS A 86 -11.24 -7.98 11.93
N PRO A 87 -11.82 -7.94 13.15
CA PRO A 87 -12.33 -9.14 13.82
C PRO A 87 -13.34 -9.90 12.96
N GLN A 88 -13.25 -11.22 12.96
CA GLN A 88 -14.11 -12.08 12.12
C GLN A 88 -15.61 -11.85 12.40
N GLU A 89 -15.99 -11.58 13.64
CA GLU A 89 -17.38 -11.29 14.03
C GLU A 89 -17.96 -10.03 13.35
N GLU A 90 -17.14 -9.00 13.15
CA GLU A 90 -17.55 -7.79 12.41
C GLU A 90 -17.66 -8.07 10.90
N LEU A 91 -16.75 -8.88 10.37
CA LEU A 91 -16.78 -9.31 8.95
C LEU A 91 -17.99 -10.19 8.64
N ASP A 92 -18.38 -11.07 9.57
CA ASP A 92 -19.57 -11.90 9.44
C ASP A 92 -20.85 -11.05 9.47
N LEU A 93 -20.91 -10.03 10.35
CA LEU A 93 -22.01 -9.05 10.38
C LEU A 93 -22.09 -8.21 9.10
N TYR A 94 -20.96 -7.70 8.61
CA TYR A 94 -20.88 -7.01 7.32
C TYR A 94 -21.41 -7.88 6.19
N THR A 95 -20.95 -9.14 6.12
CA THR A 95 -21.35 -10.10 5.08
C THR A 95 -22.85 -10.44 5.17
N ALA A 96 -23.37 -10.62 6.38
CA ALA A 96 -24.79 -10.91 6.61
C ALA A 96 -25.70 -9.73 6.26
N ASN A 97 -25.28 -8.49 6.53
CA ASN A 97 -26.03 -7.28 6.23
C ASN A 97 -25.92 -6.83 4.76
N TYR A 98 -24.89 -7.28 4.04
CA TYR A 98 -24.61 -6.84 2.68
C TYR A 98 -25.80 -6.99 1.71
N PRO A 99 -26.50 -8.15 1.63
CA PRO A 99 -27.59 -8.33 0.68
C PRO A 99 -28.78 -7.39 0.94
N THR A 100 -29.14 -7.20 2.22
CA THR A 100 -30.28 -6.37 2.61
C THR A 100 -29.95 -4.88 2.48
N LYS A 101 -28.71 -4.46 2.77
CA LYS A 101 -28.23 -3.10 2.48
C LYS A 101 -28.23 -2.80 0.99
N LEU A 102 -27.82 -3.76 0.15
CA LEU A 102 -27.84 -3.62 -1.31
C LEU A 102 -29.28 -3.47 -1.83
N GLU A 103 -30.23 -4.23 -1.31
CA GLU A 103 -31.65 -4.11 -1.67
C GLU A 103 -32.20 -2.73 -1.29
N TRP A 104 -31.95 -2.28 -0.07
CA TRP A 104 -32.36 -0.95 0.39
C TRP A 104 -31.70 0.17 -0.40
N TYR A 105 -30.40 0.06 -0.72
CA TYR A 105 -29.71 1.04 -1.57
C TYR A 105 -30.39 1.14 -2.94
N ASN A 106 -30.71 0.01 -3.58
CA ASN A 106 -31.37 0.03 -4.88
C ASN A 106 -32.76 0.67 -4.85
N LEU A 107 -33.49 0.53 -3.74
CA LEU A 107 -34.78 1.18 -3.53
C LEU A 107 -34.66 2.68 -3.25
N ASN A 108 -33.58 3.12 -2.60
CA ASN A 108 -33.43 4.50 -2.11
C ASN A 108 -32.42 5.35 -2.88
N LYS A 109 -31.66 4.80 -3.82
CA LYS A 109 -30.59 5.54 -4.54
C LYS A 109 -31.05 6.75 -5.34
N ASN A 110 -32.34 6.82 -5.68
CA ASN A 110 -32.96 7.94 -6.38
C ASN A 110 -33.84 8.81 -5.46
N SER A 111 -33.91 8.48 -4.17
CA SER A 111 -34.70 9.23 -3.19
C SER A 111 -33.87 10.42 -2.67
N PRO A 112 -34.48 11.59 -2.45
CA PRO A 112 -33.81 12.69 -1.77
C PRO A 112 -33.45 12.28 -0.33
N SER A 113 -32.30 12.74 0.16
CA SER A 113 -31.87 12.46 1.54
C SER A 113 -32.95 12.87 2.54
N PRO A 114 -33.22 12.06 3.59
CA PRO A 114 -34.21 12.41 4.59
C PRO A 114 -33.85 13.71 5.29
N PRO A 115 -34.81 14.60 5.57
CA PRO A 115 -34.57 15.71 6.46
C PRO A 115 -34.22 15.17 7.84
N ARG A 116 -33.11 15.66 8.42
CA ARG A 116 -32.71 15.34 9.80
C ARG A 116 -33.85 15.72 10.75
N PRO A 117 -34.34 14.81 11.62
CA PRO A 117 -35.38 15.14 12.58
C PRO A 117 -34.95 16.32 13.46
N THR A 118 -35.69 17.42 13.42
CA THR A 118 -35.49 18.55 14.33
C THR A 118 -36.02 18.16 15.71
N THR A 119 -35.12 17.93 16.66
CA THR A 119 -35.49 17.74 18.06
C THR A 119 -36.18 19.01 18.57
N GLN A 120 -37.50 18.96 18.77
CA GLN A 120 -38.23 20.05 19.41
C GLN A 120 -37.80 20.13 20.89
N VAL A 121 -37.09 21.21 21.24
CA VAL A 121 -36.89 21.60 22.63
C VAL A 121 -38.25 22.07 23.17
N PRO A 122 -38.74 21.56 24.31
CA PRO A 122 -40.05 21.97 24.83
C PRO A 122 -40.01 23.42 25.32
N THR A 123 -40.68 24.31 24.60
CA THR A 123 -40.85 25.72 25.00
C THR A 123 -41.90 25.81 26.10
N THR A 124 -41.51 26.31 27.28
CA THR A 124 -42.45 26.64 28.36
C THR A 124 -43.01 28.03 28.12
N THR A 125 -44.32 28.13 27.93
CA THR A 125 -45.06 29.39 27.72
C THR A 125 -45.10 30.22 29.00
N THR A 126 -44.77 31.51 28.92
CA THR A 126 -45.13 32.52 29.94
C THR A 126 -45.76 33.72 29.25
N ASP A 127 -46.90 34.15 29.77
CA ASP A 127 -47.85 35.10 29.19
C ASP A 127 -47.28 36.51 28.94
N ALA A 128 -47.83 37.12 27.89
CA ALA A 128 -47.49 38.44 27.38
C ALA A 128 -47.94 39.57 28.33
N THR A 129 -47.03 40.50 28.62
CA THR A 129 -47.38 41.88 28.98
C THR A 129 -46.64 42.83 28.04
N THR A 130 -47.40 43.47 27.17
CA THR A 130 -46.94 44.49 26.22
C THR A 130 -46.42 45.72 26.95
N THR A 131 -45.11 45.94 26.94
CA THR A 131 -44.50 47.23 27.27
C THR A 131 -43.65 47.69 26.10
N THR A 132 -44.08 48.78 25.46
CA THR A 132 -43.32 49.51 24.45
C THR A 132 -42.06 50.09 25.11
N VAL A 133 -40.89 49.51 24.84
CA VAL A 133 -39.60 50.07 25.23
C VAL A 133 -38.79 50.36 23.98
N THR A 134 -38.51 51.64 23.80
CA THR A 134 -37.63 52.22 22.79
C THR A 134 -36.28 51.50 22.78
N SER A 135 -35.91 50.96 21.61
CA SER A 135 -34.61 50.37 21.37
C SER A 135 -33.51 51.42 21.61
N THR A 136 -32.78 51.26 22.71
CA THR A 136 -31.46 51.87 22.87
C THR A 136 -30.45 50.82 22.47
N THR A 137 -29.90 50.97 21.27
CA THR A 137 -28.79 50.18 20.77
C THR A 137 -27.65 50.25 21.78
N PRO A 138 -27.16 49.12 22.32
CA PRO A 138 -25.97 49.14 23.17
C PRO A 138 -24.80 49.57 22.29
N THR A 139 -24.24 50.75 22.54
CA THR A 139 -22.99 51.20 21.93
C THR A 139 -21.87 50.28 22.45
N PRO A 140 -21.31 49.40 21.61
CA PRO A 140 -20.25 48.50 22.02
C PRO A 140 -18.94 49.27 22.17
N THR A 141 -18.16 48.92 23.19
CA THR A 141 -16.85 49.48 23.46
C THR A 141 -15.90 49.21 22.29
N LEU A 142 -15.54 50.27 21.57
CA LEU A 142 -14.65 50.25 20.40
C LEU A 142 -13.27 49.62 20.70
N ILE A 143 -12.92 48.55 19.98
CA ILE A 143 -11.57 47.93 19.98
C ILE A 143 -10.63 48.75 19.06
N SER A 144 -10.60 50.08 19.24
CA SER A 144 -9.93 50.96 18.26
C SER A 144 -8.44 51.21 18.56
N GLY A 145 -7.91 50.78 19.71
CA GLY A 145 -6.54 51.12 20.13
C GLY A 145 -5.48 50.03 19.98
N ASP A 146 -5.89 48.75 19.85
CA ASP A 146 -5.02 47.60 20.14
C ASP A 146 -4.82 46.65 18.96
N PHE A 147 -5.17 47.02 17.71
CA PHE A 147 -4.90 46.16 16.53
C PHE A 147 -3.58 46.60 15.87
N PRO A 148 -2.43 45.96 16.16
CA PRO A 148 -1.11 46.47 15.82
C PRO A 148 -0.63 46.10 14.40
N PHE A 149 -1.57 45.86 13.48
CA PHE A 149 -1.27 45.31 12.15
C PHE A 149 -1.51 46.33 11.05
N PHE A 150 -0.66 46.30 10.03
CA PHE A 150 -0.88 47.07 8.82
C PHE A 150 -2.05 46.47 8.01
N PRO A 151 -2.79 47.31 7.26
CA PRO A 151 -3.78 46.83 6.30
C PRO A 151 -3.15 45.88 5.28
N ASP A 152 -3.85 44.80 4.91
CA ASP A 152 -3.33 43.74 4.02
C ASP A 152 -3.20 44.15 2.54
N GLY A 153 -3.48 45.41 2.22
CA GLY A 153 -3.58 45.91 0.85
C GLY A 153 -5.00 45.82 0.28
N PRO A 154 -5.37 46.69 -0.67
CA PRO A 154 -6.73 46.80 -1.17
C PRO A 154 -7.24 45.54 -1.91
N CYS A 155 -6.38 44.79 -2.62
CA CYS A 155 -6.76 43.55 -3.28
C CYS A 155 -7.05 42.45 -2.26
N VAL A 156 -6.12 42.20 -1.33
CA VAL A 156 -6.26 41.14 -0.34
C VAL A 156 -7.45 41.43 0.59
N SER A 157 -7.60 42.68 1.03
CA SER A 157 -8.73 43.12 1.84
C SER A 157 -10.06 42.96 1.11
N ASN A 158 -10.15 43.33 -0.17
CA ASN A 158 -11.35 43.08 -0.96
C ASN A 158 -11.67 41.59 -1.08
N CYS A 159 -10.66 40.74 -1.34
CA CYS A 159 -10.84 39.30 -1.43
C CYS A 159 -11.35 38.69 -0.12
N ALA A 160 -10.76 39.09 1.01
CA ALA A 160 -11.18 38.64 2.33
C ALA A 160 -12.59 39.15 2.69
N VAL A 161 -12.90 40.42 2.42
CA VAL A 161 -14.24 40.99 2.66
C VAL A 161 -15.30 40.35 1.77
N THR A 162 -15.03 40.12 0.48
CA THR A 162 -15.97 39.46 -0.43
C THR A 162 -16.21 38.01 -0.02
N ALA A 163 -15.15 37.26 0.29
CA ALA A 163 -15.28 35.89 0.78
C ALA A 163 -16.02 35.84 2.12
N GLY A 164 -15.62 36.69 3.08
CA GLY A 164 -16.23 36.77 4.40
C GLY A 164 -17.71 37.13 4.36
N LYS A 165 -18.10 38.13 3.54
CA LYS A 165 -19.50 38.53 3.35
C LYS A 165 -20.39 37.42 2.77
N SER A 166 -19.81 36.47 2.04
CA SER A 166 -20.54 35.30 1.54
C SER A 166 -20.94 34.30 2.64
N PHE A 167 -20.23 34.29 3.77
CA PHE A 167 -20.49 33.41 4.91
C PHE A 167 -21.05 34.13 6.15
N PHE A 168 -20.80 35.43 6.25
CA PHE A 168 -21.21 36.28 7.36
C PHE A 168 -21.52 37.70 6.82
N PRO A 169 -22.79 38.10 6.69
CA PRO A 169 -23.16 39.38 6.07
C PRO A 169 -22.52 40.62 6.70
N ASN A 170 -22.21 40.55 8.00
CA ASN A 170 -21.57 41.62 8.77
C ASN A 170 -20.03 41.50 8.80
N TYR A 171 -19.44 40.63 7.97
CA TYR A 171 -17.99 40.46 7.90
C TYR A 171 -17.30 41.79 7.60
N THR A 172 -16.28 42.08 8.40
CA THR A 172 -15.53 43.32 8.35
C THR A 172 -14.09 43.11 8.79
N GLU A 173 -13.17 43.82 8.14
CA GLU A 173 -11.77 43.94 8.58
C GLU A 173 -11.52 45.24 9.35
N ASP A 174 -12.57 46.03 9.58
CA ASP A 174 -12.48 47.26 10.37
C ASP A 174 -12.36 46.90 11.87
N PRO A 175 -11.21 47.18 12.51
CA PRO A 175 -11.00 46.87 13.93
C PRO A 175 -11.94 47.65 14.86
N THR A 176 -12.60 48.69 14.36
CA THR A 176 -13.59 49.47 15.11
C THR A 176 -14.99 48.87 15.08
N SER A 177 -15.25 47.89 14.21
CA SER A 177 -16.56 47.27 14.11
C SER A 177 -16.86 46.32 15.28
N PRO A 178 -18.11 46.28 15.80
CA PRO A 178 -18.50 45.28 16.78
C PRO A 178 -18.39 43.84 16.27
N TYR A 179 -18.36 43.64 14.95
CA TYR A 179 -18.28 42.32 14.33
C TYR A 179 -16.85 41.89 14.00
N PHE A 180 -15.84 42.65 14.42
CA PHE A 180 -14.44 42.41 14.04
C PHE A 180 -13.90 41.06 14.56
N LEU A 181 -14.07 40.76 15.85
CA LEU A 181 -13.61 39.48 16.42
C LEU A 181 -14.34 38.27 15.84
N GLU A 182 -15.64 38.42 15.54
CA GLU A 182 -16.41 37.38 14.87
C GLU A 182 -15.95 37.21 13.41
N SER A 183 -15.61 38.29 12.71
CA SER A 183 -15.05 38.20 11.35
C SER A 183 -13.69 37.51 11.33
N LEU A 184 -12.85 37.76 12.33
CA LEU A 184 -11.56 37.10 12.49
C LEU A 184 -11.67 35.59 12.80
N SER A 185 -12.76 35.12 13.40
CA SER A 185 -12.94 33.69 13.67
C SER A 185 -13.01 32.85 12.40
N TYR A 186 -13.64 33.38 11.34
CA TYR A 186 -13.68 32.76 10.01
C TYR A 186 -12.30 32.66 9.35
N THR A 187 -11.33 33.45 9.79
CA THR A 187 -9.95 33.41 9.27
C THR A 187 -9.03 32.55 10.14
N PHE A 188 -9.26 32.49 11.46
CA PHE A 188 -8.27 32.01 12.43
C PHE A 188 -8.70 30.81 13.30
N GLU A 189 -9.98 30.41 13.33
CA GLU A 189 -10.43 29.21 14.06
C GLU A 189 -10.21 27.91 13.26
N ARG A 190 -9.00 27.37 13.39
CA ARG A 190 -8.60 26.10 12.74
C ARG A 190 -9.55 24.95 13.07
N GLY A 191 -9.92 24.18 12.05
CA GLY A 191 -10.73 22.97 12.18
C GLY A 191 -12.23 23.19 12.05
N SER A 192 -12.69 24.44 11.90
CA SER A 192 -14.09 24.71 11.55
C SER A 192 -14.31 24.62 10.03
N GLU A 193 -15.44 24.01 9.62
CA GLU A 193 -15.88 24.00 8.21
C GLU A 193 -15.97 25.43 7.64
N LYS A 194 -16.37 26.39 8.48
CA LYS A 194 -16.44 27.82 8.14
C LYS A 194 -15.08 28.41 7.77
N THR A 195 -14.02 28.06 8.49
CA THR A 195 -12.66 28.54 8.19
C THR A 195 -12.12 27.91 6.91
N GLN A 196 -12.36 26.61 6.68
CA GLN A 196 -11.93 25.96 5.44
C GLN A 196 -12.66 26.54 4.20
N ALA A 197 -13.97 26.78 4.32
CA ALA A 197 -14.76 27.41 3.26
C ALA A 197 -14.33 28.85 2.98
N PHE A 198 -14.09 29.65 4.03
CA PHE A 198 -13.55 31.00 3.93
C PHE A 198 -12.17 31.01 3.24
N MET A 199 -11.22 30.19 3.70
CA MET A 199 -9.87 30.14 3.13
C MET A 199 -9.86 29.67 1.67
N SER A 200 -10.77 28.76 1.29
CA SER A 200 -10.94 28.35 -0.11
C SER A 200 -11.47 29.49 -0.99
N ALA A 201 -12.51 30.21 -0.52
CA ALA A 201 -13.10 31.33 -1.26
C ALA A 201 -12.14 32.53 -1.35
N ALA A 202 -11.54 32.92 -0.22
CA ALA A 202 -10.58 34.02 -0.15
C ALA A 202 -9.30 33.67 -0.93
N GLY A 203 -8.77 32.45 -0.79
CA GLY A 203 -7.56 32.00 -1.46
C GLY A 203 -7.65 32.01 -2.99
N ARG A 204 -8.81 31.65 -3.56
CA ARG A 204 -9.05 31.77 -5.01
C ARG A 204 -8.93 33.21 -5.51
N CYS A 205 -9.43 34.17 -4.73
CA CYS A 205 -9.35 35.58 -5.07
C CYS A 205 -7.94 36.14 -4.84
N MET A 206 -7.34 35.84 -3.68
CA MET A 206 -6.01 36.30 -3.27
C MET A 206 -4.91 35.81 -4.23
N GLY A 207 -5.08 34.66 -4.89
CA GLY A 207 -4.13 34.18 -5.91
C GLY A 207 -3.93 35.12 -7.10
N SER A 208 -4.83 36.09 -7.30
CA SER A 208 -4.71 37.13 -8.32
C SER A 208 -4.17 38.47 -7.81
N CYS A 209 -3.91 38.59 -6.49
CA CYS A 209 -3.44 39.84 -5.90
C CYS A 209 -1.95 40.12 -6.17
N PRO A 210 -1.55 41.40 -6.22
CA PRO A 210 -0.15 41.77 -6.37
C PRO A 210 0.72 41.18 -5.25
N SER A 211 1.90 40.67 -5.60
CA SER A 211 2.83 40.07 -4.64
C SER A 211 3.12 40.94 -3.41
N PRO A 212 3.30 42.27 -3.50
CA PRO A 212 3.54 43.10 -2.31
C PRO A 212 2.40 43.05 -1.28
N GLU A 213 1.15 42.92 -1.70
CA GLU A 213 0.01 42.82 -0.78
C GLU A 213 -0.07 41.43 -0.15
N LEU A 214 0.24 40.38 -0.92
CA LEU A 214 0.32 39.01 -0.41
C LEU A 214 1.45 38.84 0.61
N ASP A 215 2.60 39.49 0.39
CA ASP A 215 3.73 39.48 1.31
C ASP A 215 3.37 40.17 2.65
N ILE A 216 2.63 41.29 2.59
CA ILE A 216 2.13 41.99 3.78
C ILE A 216 1.15 41.11 4.56
N TYR A 217 0.22 40.45 3.87
CA TYR A 217 -0.75 39.53 4.48
C TYR A 217 -0.07 38.33 5.13
N GLN A 218 0.82 37.64 4.41
CA GLN A 218 1.53 36.46 4.91
C GLN A 218 2.47 36.82 6.07
N GLY A 219 3.20 37.94 5.95
CA GLY A 219 4.12 38.41 6.98
C GLY A 219 3.44 38.74 8.31
N GLN A 220 2.15 39.09 8.29
CA GLN A 220 1.39 39.43 9.50
C GLN A 220 0.44 38.32 9.97
N TYR A 221 0.24 37.26 9.17
CA TYR A 221 -0.77 36.22 9.44
C TYR A 221 -0.58 35.55 10.81
N ASN A 222 0.63 35.09 11.13
CA ASN A 222 0.90 34.42 12.41
C ASN A 222 0.75 35.37 13.61
N ALA A 223 1.12 36.65 13.43
CA ALA A 223 1.00 37.65 14.48
C ALA A 223 -0.48 38.03 14.70
N LYS A 224 -1.28 38.15 13.63
CA LYS A 224 -2.75 38.33 13.69
C LYS A 224 -3.43 37.16 14.38
N LEU A 225 -3.02 35.92 14.07
CA LEU A 225 -3.52 34.70 14.73
C LEU A 225 -3.19 34.67 16.23
N ALA A 226 -1.96 35.01 16.61
CA ALA A 226 -1.55 35.08 18.01
C ALA A 226 -2.34 36.15 18.78
N TRP A 227 -2.50 37.33 18.17
CA TRP A 227 -3.30 38.42 18.74
C TRP A 227 -4.78 38.02 18.92
N TYR A 228 -5.37 37.40 17.89
CA TYR A 228 -6.75 36.92 17.93
C TYR A 228 -6.95 35.93 19.08
N ARG A 229 -6.08 34.92 19.21
CA ARG A 229 -6.14 33.93 20.30
C ARG A 229 -6.02 34.59 21.67
N ALA A 230 -5.07 35.50 21.86
CA ALA A 230 -4.92 36.22 23.12
C ALA A 230 -6.19 37.01 23.49
N ARG A 231 -6.88 37.60 22.50
CA ARG A 231 -8.08 38.39 22.73
C ARG A 231 -9.33 37.54 22.97
N VAL A 232 -9.48 36.42 22.26
CA VAL A 232 -10.54 35.44 22.53
C VAL A 232 -10.37 34.89 23.95
N SER A 233 -9.16 34.48 24.35
CA SER A 233 -8.88 34.02 25.72
C SER A 233 -9.12 35.09 26.78
N ALA A 234 -8.75 36.35 26.54
CA ALA A 234 -9.01 37.44 27.48
C ALA A 234 -10.51 37.75 27.63
N THR A 235 -11.29 37.58 26.56
CA THR A 235 -12.76 37.70 26.59
C THR A 235 -13.38 36.59 27.43
N THR A 236 -12.74 35.42 27.51
CA THR A 236 -13.16 34.28 28.34
C THR A 236 -12.62 34.32 29.78
N ALA A 237 -11.57 35.09 30.09
CA ALA A 237 -10.78 34.97 31.33
C ALA A 237 -11.00 36.06 32.41
N THR A 238 -12.07 36.86 32.38
CA THR A 238 -12.25 37.93 33.38
C THR A 238 -13.02 37.45 34.63
N THR A 239 -12.30 36.94 35.66
CA THR A 239 -12.77 36.87 37.07
C THR A 239 -11.63 37.13 38.10
N ALA A 240 -11.79 38.23 38.84
CA ALA A 240 -11.39 38.64 40.20
C ALA A 240 -10.04 38.23 40.86
N THR A 241 -9.23 39.24 41.20
CA THR A 241 -8.26 39.21 42.31
C THR A 241 -8.86 39.89 43.53
N THR A 242 -8.91 39.22 44.69
CA THR A 242 -9.36 39.79 45.98
C THR A 242 -8.20 39.83 46.97
N THR A 243 -7.90 41.01 47.53
CA THR A 243 -6.93 41.19 48.62
C THR A 243 -7.67 41.13 49.97
N THR A 244 -7.21 40.29 50.89
CA THR A 244 -7.81 40.09 52.23
C THR A 244 -7.09 40.93 53.30
N THR A 245 -7.85 41.71 54.08
CA THR A 245 -7.42 42.29 55.37
C THR A 245 -8.20 41.62 56.50
N THR A 246 -7.49 41.21 57.55
CA THR A 246 -8.00 40.45 58.70
C THR A 246 -8.52 41.37 59.81
N GLU A 247 -9.70 41.10 60.37
CA GLU A 247 -10.04 41.49 61.75
C GLU A 247 -11.06 40.52 62.37
N ALA A 248 -10.88 40.23 63.65
CA ALA A 248 -11.56 39.20 64.43
C ALA A 248 -12.88 39.67 65.04
N THR A 249 -13.81 38.74 65.35
CA THR A 249 -14.42 38.50 66.70
C THR A 249 -15.71 37.65 66.64
N SER A 250 -15.64 36.50 67.32
CA SER A 250 -16.61 35.77 68.17
C SER A 250 -18.14 35.63 67.88
N THR A 251 -18.56 34.35 67.99
CA THR A 251 -19.73 33.74 68.69
C THR A 251 -20.98 33.20 67.93
N THR A 252 -21.05 31.85 67.93
CA THR A 252 -22.18 30.89 68.18
C THR A 252 -23.13 30.38 67.08
N ALA A 253 -22.98 29.07 66.82
CA ALA A 253 -23.91 27.99 66.38
C ALA A 253 -24.97 28.27 65.30
N THR A 254 -24.99 27.52 64.18
CA THR A 254 -25.74 26.24 64.07
C THR A 254 -25.32 25.46 62.80
N THR A 255 -25.04 24.16 62.96
CA THR A 255 -24.94 23.01 62.01
C THR A 255 -24.62 23.22 60.51
N THR A 256 -23.38 22.82 60.17
CA THR A 256 -22.93 21.94 59.07
C THR A 256 -23.21 22.31 57.60
N ALA A 257 -22.22 22.95 56.97
CA ALA A 257 -21.82 22.67 55.59
C ALA A 257 -20.28 22.69 55.52
N THR A 258 -19.69 21.57 55.09
CA THR A 258 -18.25 21.39 54.90
C THR A 258 -17.73 22.32 53.79
N PRO A 259 -16.64 23.07 53.99
CA PRO A 259 -16.02 23.87 52.92
C PRO A 259 -15.37 22.97 51.87
N VAL A 260 -15.53 23.31 50.59
CA VAL A 260 -14.93 22.63 49.43
C VAL A 260 -13.40 22.83 49.45
N PRO A 261 -12.57 21.77 49.44
CA PRO A 261 -11.12 21.87 49.46
C PRO A 261 -10.57 21.92 48.02
N SER A 262 -10.27 23.10 47.50
CA SER A 262 -9.62 23.28 46.19
C SER A 262 -8.09 23.07 46.20
N SER A 263 -7.47 22.75 47.34
CA SER A 263 -6.01 22.71 47.51
C SER A 263 -5.40 21.31 47.69
N TYR A 264 -6.16 20.23 47.48
CA TYR A 264 -5.80 18.91 48.00
C TYR A 264 -5.62 17.82 46.93
N PHE A 265 -4.74 18.01 45.94
CA PHE A 265 -4.19 16.89 45.16
C PHE A 265 -2.79 16.55 45.69
N PRO A 266 -2.65 15.58 46.63
CA PRO A 266 -1.46 15.41 47.48
C PRO A 266 -0.32 14.61 46.82
N PHE A 267 -0.21 14.66 45.50
CA PHE A 267 0.75 13.85 44.74
C PHE A 267 1.82 14.74 44.11
N ALA A 268 3.07 14.31 44.19
CA ALA A 268 4.16 15.03 43.53
C ALA A 268 3.97 14.98 42.00
N PRO A 269 4.37 16.04 41.27
CA PRO A 269 4.32 16.02 39.81
C PRO A 269 5.12 14.83 39.28
N GLU A 270 4.58 14.18 38.27
CA GLU A 270 5.26 13.11 37.54
C GLU A 270 6.37 13.71 36.67
N GLY A 271 7.26 12.86 36.16
CA GLY A 271 8.30 13.31 35.24
C GLY A 271 7.71 13.77 33.89
N ALA A 272 8.46 14.62 33.19
CA ALA A 272 7.96 15.31 32.00
C ALA A 272 7.59 14.36 30.85
N CYS A 273 8.26 13.19 30.76
CA CYS A 273 7.92 12.19 29.76
C CYS A 273 6.57 11.54 30.06
N VAL A 274 6.35 11.12 31.31
CA VAL A 274 5.08 10.52 31.73
C VAL A 274 3.93 11.51 31.57
N VAL A 275 4.08 12.76 32.03
CA VAL A 275 3.07 13.83 31.87
C VAL A 275 2.78 14.11 30.40
N GLY A 276 3.81 14.13 29.54
CA GLY A 276 3.63 14.31 28.11
C GLY A 276 2.83 13.17 27.47
N CYS A 277 3.09 11.93 27.90
CA CYS A 277 2.38 10.74 27.44
C CYS A 277 0.92 10.70 27.94
N THR A 278 0.66 10.98 29.21
CA THR A 278 -0.72 11.04 29.76
C THR A 278 -1.51 12.18 29.14
N THR A 279 -0.92 13.37 29.02
CA THR A 279 -1.57 14.55 28.42
C THR A 279 -1.89 14.30 26.95
N SER A 280 -0.95 13.76 26.17
CA SER A 280 -1.19 13.46 24.75
C SER A 280 -2.25 12.37 24.55
N ALA A 281 -2.25 11.34 25.40
CA ALA A 281 -3.28 10.32 25.38
C ALA A 281 -4.65 10.92 25.75
N GLY A 282 -4.71 11.72 26.81
CA GLY A 282 -5.90 12.38 27.30
C GLY A 282 -6.51 13.36 26.30
N LEU A 283 -5.72 14.28 25.73
CA LEU A 283 -6.16 15.25 24.72
C LEU A 283 -6.74 14.59 23.47
N SER A 284 -6.27 13.38 23.15
CA SER A 284 -6.80 12.63 22.01
C SER A 284 -8.18 12.01 22.24
N MET A 285 -8.63 11.95 23.49
CA MET A 285 -9.92 11.39 23.89
C MET A 285 -10.87 12.47 24.40
N PHE A 286 -10.31 13.51 25.01
CA PHE A 286 -11.03 14.61 25.61
C PHE A 286 -10.27 15.93 25.33
N PRO A 287 -10.80 16.81 24.45
CA PRO A 287 -10.09 18.03 24.05
C PRO A 287 -9.71 18.98 25.20
N ASN A 288 -10.44 18.90 26.32
CA ASN A 288 -10.19 19.71 27.52
C ASN A 288 -9.43 18.95 28.62
N TYR A 289 -8.78 17.83 28.28
CA TYR A 289 -8.01 17.04 29.22
C TYR A 289 -6.94 17.90 29.91
N SER A 290 -6.92 17.86 31.23
CA SER A 290 -5.96 18.59 32.05
C SER A 290 -5.66 17.83 33.35
N GLU A 291 -4.37 17.67 33.64
CA GLU A 291 -3.88 17.17 34.93
C GLU A 291 -3.64 18.31 35.94
N ASP A 292 -3.98 19.56 35.60
CA ASP A 292 -3.92 20.69 36.52
C ASP A 292 -5.08 20.59 37.54
N PRO A 293 -4.82 20.46 38.85
CA PRO A 293 -5.86 20.43 39.88
C PRO A 293 -6.77 21.67 39.91
N ALA A 294 -6.32 22.80 39.33
CA ALA A 294 -7.12 24.02 39.22
C ALA A 294 -8.09 24.01 38.02
N SER A 295 -7.95 23.06 37.09
CA SER A 295 -8.82 22.96 35.92
C SER A 295 -10.24 22.55 36.33
N PRO A 296 -11.30 23.19 35.78
CA PRO A 296 -12.67 22.71 35.97
C PRO A 296 -12.89 21.30 35.41
N TYR A 297 -11.98 20.83 34.54
CA TYR A 297 -12.01 19.52 33.91
C TYR A 297 -11.09 18.50 34.59
N PHE A 298 -10.48 18.82 35.73
CA PHE A 298 -9.51 17.94 36.41
C PHE A 298 -10.11 16.58 36.79
N ILE A 299 -11.26 16.57 37.47
CA ILE A 299 -11.93 15.33 37.90
C ILE A 299 -12.37 14.48 36.69
N GLU A 300 -12.88 15.14 35.65
CA GLU A 300 -13.27 14.47 34.41
C GLU A 300 -12.04 13.88 33.69
N SER A 301 -10.91 14.58 33.68
CA SER A 301 -9.65 14.11 33.10
C SER A 301 -9.11 12.90 33.86
N LEU A 302 -9.13 12.92 35.20
CA LEU A 302 -8.72 11.79 36.03
C LEU A 302 -9.61 10.54 35.83
N SER A 303 -10.88 10.71 35.42
CA SER A 303 -11.76 9.58 35.13
C SER A 303 -11.21 8.69 34.00
N TYR A 304 -10.53 9.29 33.01
CA TYR A 304 -9.88 8.54 31.93
C TYR A 304 -8.73 7.68 32.45
N SER A 305 -8.06 8.03 33.55
CA SER A 305 -6.91 7.25 34.05
C SER A 305 -7.29 6.25 35.15
N TYR A 306 -8.34 6.55 35.93
CA TYR A 306 -8.60 5.89 37.22
C TYR A 306 -9.98 5.23 37.37
N GLU A 307 -10.96 5.53 36.50
CA GLU A 307 -12.29 4.92 36.55
C GLU A 307 -12.25 3.47 36.06
N SER A 308 -12.05 2.53 36.99
CA SER A 308 -11.99 1.11 36.68
C SER A 308 -13.26 0.62 35.99
N GLY A 309 -13.10 -0.03 34.84
CA GLY A 309 -14.21 -0.59 34.06
C GLY A 309 -14.76 0.35 32.98
N SER A 310 -14.31 1.61 32.91
CA SER A 310 -14.51 2.42 31.72
C SER A 310 -13.52 1.97 30.63
N ALA A 311 -13.97 1.79 29.39
CA ALA A 311 -13.06 1.53 28.27
C ALA A 311 -12.39 2.82 27.74
N ASN A 312 -12.81 4.00 28.24
CA ASN A 312 -11.99 5.20 28.17
C ASN A 312 -10.69 4.98 28.95
N THR A 313 -10.74 4.31 30.11
CA THR A 313 -9.54 3.94 30.87
C THR A 313 -8.68 2.90 30.17
N GLY A 314 -9.27 1.89 29.54
CA GLY A 314 -8.51 0.94 28.75
C GLY A 314 -7.76 1.59 27.58
N ALA A 315 -8.45 2.42 26.79
CA ALA A 315 -7.86 3.08 25.64
C ALA A 315 -6.87 4.20 26.03
N PHE A 316 -7.14 4.95 27.10
CA PHE A 316 -6.19 5.88 27.70
C PHE A 316 -4.92 5.16 28.14
N MET A 317 -5.04 4.11 28.97
CA MET A 317 -3.88 3.38 29.51
C MET A 317 -3.09 2.66 28.42
N THR A 318 -3.76 2.20 27.35
CA THR A 318 -3.07 1.63 26.18
C THR A 318 -2.25 2.69 25.45
N LYS A 319 -2.85 3.85 25.16
CA LYS A 319 -2.21 4.92 24.40
C LYS A 319 -1.10 5.60 25.20
N ALA A 320 -1.37 5.90 26.46
CA ALA A 320 -0.39 6.43 27.39
C ALA A 320 0.72 5.39 27.64
N GLY A 321 0.39 4.11 27.85
CA GLY A 321 1.34 3.03 28.09
C GLY A 321 2.29 2.76 26.91
N MET A 322 1.79 2.82 25.66
CA MET A 322 2.64 2.72 24.46
C MET A 322 3.69 3.85 24.40
N CYS A 323 3.33 5.05 24.86
CA CYS A 323 4.24 6.19 24.95
C CYS A 323 5.19 6.05 26.14
N MET A 324 4.66 5.72 27.33
CA MET A 324 5.40 5.54 28.57
C MET A 324 6.43 4.42 28.50
N GLY A 325 6.23 3.41 27.65
CA GLY A 325 7.23 2.35 27.43
C GLY A 325 8.59 2.86 26.90
N ARG A 326 8.68 4.14 26.52
CA ARG A 326 9.92 4.81 26.12
C ARG A 326 10.42 5.86 27.14
N CYS A 327 9.69 6.08 28.23
CA CYS A 327 10.08 7.04 29.23
C CYS A 327 11.20 6.51 30.15
N PRO A 328 11.99 7.39 30.78
CA PRO A 328 13.00 6.99 31.75
C PRO A 328 12.41 6.13 32.88
N GLN A 329 13.17 5.13 33.31
CA GLN A 329 12.69 4.14 34.28
C GLN A 329 12.33 4.77 35.63
N ASP A 330 13.06 5.79 36.06
CA ASP A 330 12.81 6.53 37.30
C ASP A 330 11.48 7.32 37.27
N GLU A 331 11.09 7.87 36.12
CA GLU A 331 9.77 8.49 35.96
C GLU A 331 8.65 7.44 35.99
N LEU A 332 8.87 6.27 35.37
CA LEU A 332 7.93 5.14 35.41
C LEU A 332 7.77 4.60 36.83
N ASP A 333 8.86 4.47 37.58
CA ASP A 333 8.83 4.02 38.96
C ASP A 333 8.06 5.00 39.85
N LEU A 334 8.25 6.32 39.65
CA LEU A 334 7.48 7.36 40.34
C LEU A 334 5.98 7.30 39.99
N TYR A 335 5.65 7.15 38.70
CA TYR A 335 4.26 6.96 38.23
C TYR A 335 3.61 5.75 38.89
N ASN A 336 4.26 4.59 38.82
CA ASN A 336 3.76 3.34 39.39
C ASN A 336 3.62 3.41 40.92
N ALA A 337 4.52 4.10 41.60
CA ALA A 337 4.45 4.31 43.05
C ALA A 337 3.27 5.22 43.45
N GLN A 338 2.96 6.25 42.65
CA GLN A 338 1.85 7.17 42.93
C GLN A 338 0.49 6.66 42.45
N TYR A 339 0.45 5.78 41.44
CA TYR A 339 -0.77 5.31 40.78
C TYR A 339 -1.85 4.77 41.74
N PRO A 340 -1.55 3.90 42.74
CA PRO A 340 -2.55 3.43 43.68
C PRO A 340 -3.13 4.55 44.54
N GLY A 341 -2.29 5.50 44.95
CA GLY A 341 -2.69 6.66 45.73
C GLY A 341 -3.59 7.60 44.93
N LYS A 342 -3.20 7.96 43.70
CA LYS A 342 -3.99 8.81 42.80
C LYS A 342 -5.35 8.20 42.50
N LYS A 343 -5.39 6.88 42.28
CA LYS A 343 -6.63 6.13 42.08
C LYS A 343 -7.54 6.18 43.31
N ALA A 344 -7.00 5.95 44.50
CA ALA A 344 -7.78 6.01 45.74
C ALA A 344 -8.36 7.41 45.97
N TRP A 345 -7.54 8.46 45.77
CA TRP A 345 -7.98 9.84 45.88
C TRP A 345 -9.09 10.18 44.90
N TYR A 346 -8.94 9.79 43.62
CA TYR A 346 -9.98 10.00 42.61
C TYR A 346 -11.30 9.30 42.99
N LEU A 347 -11.25 8.05 43.45
CA LEU A 347 -12.46 7.31 43.84
C LEU A 347 -13.20 7.98 45.02
N GLU A 348 -12.48 8.62 45.93
CA GLU A 348 -13.04 9.39 47.04
C GLU A 348 -13.69 10.71 46.57
N HIS A 349 -13.13 11.37 45.54
CA HIS A 349 -13.52 12.72 45.14
C HIS A 349 -14.34 12.79 43.84
N LYS A 350 -14.51 11.71 43.08
CA LYS A 350 -15.22 11.72 41.78
C LYS A 350 -16.70 12.17 41.84
N GLY A 351 -17.31 12.20 43.03
CA GLY A 351 -18.68 12.64 43.25
C GLY A 351 -18.84 14.11 43.65
N THR A 352 -17.75 14.86 43.83
CA THR A 352 -17.83 16.28 44.19
C THR A 352 -18.04 17.12 42.93
N THR A 353 -19.25 17.64 42.74
CA THR A 353 -19.54 18.60 41.67
C THR A 353 -18.96 19.98 42.00
N THR A 354 -18.01 20.43 41.19
CA THR A 354 -17.47 21.80 41.25
C THR A 354 -18.49 22.76 40.63
N THR A 355 -19.39 23.30 41.45
CA THR A 355 -20.32 24.34 41.02
C THR A 355 -19.58 25.69 40.95
N ALA A 356 -19.50 26.28 39.76
CA ALA A 356 -18.90 27.60 39.56
C ALA A 356 -19.71 28.69 40.32
N PRO A 357 -19.09 29.64 41.03
CA PRO A 357 -19.81 30.66 41.79
C PRO A 357 -20.40 31.76 40.91
N ALA A 358 -21.66 32.15 41.19
CA ALA A 358 -22.37 33.27 40.56
C ALA A 358 -21.93 34.62 41.16
N THR A 359 -21.64 35.63 40.32
CA THR A 359 -21.15 36.94 40.79
C THR A 359 -21.97 38.11 40.23
N THR A 360 -22.38 39.00 41.14
CA THR A 360 -23.10 40.27 40.93
C THR A 360 -22.09 41.44 40.83
N ALA A 361 -22.35 42.44 39.98
CA ALA A 361 -21.39 43.47 39.57
C ALA A 361 -21.22 44.67 40.55
N PRO A 362 -19.99 45.21 40.68
CA PRO A 362 -19.77 46.61 41.05
C PRO A 362 -18.82 47.39 40.09
N THR A 363 -18.93 48.72 40.18
CA THR A 363 -18.45 49.76 39.25
C THR A 363 -17.13 50.43 39.67
N THR A 364 -16.40 51.01 38.69
CA THR A 364 -15.34 52.08 38.77
C THR A 364 -13.92 51.62 39.18
N ALA A 365 -12.76 52.19 38.78
CA ALA A 365 -12.38 53.43 38.07
C ALA A 365 -11.02 53.29 37.33
N ARG A 366 -10.79 54.17 36.36
CA ARG A 366 -9.69 54.23 35.36
C ARG A 366 -8.43 54.93 35.90
N THR A 367 -7.24 54.41 35.57
CA THR A 367 -5.97 55.18 35.57
C THR A 367 -5.09 54.79 34.38
N THR A 368 -4.50 55.79 33.72
CA THR A 368 -3.79 55.72 32.43
C THR A 368 -2.29 55.93 32.66
N THR A 369 -1.41 55.16 32.02
CA THR A 369 0.01 55.56 31.86
C THR A 369 0.57 55.07 30.52
N THR A 370 1.30 55.96 29.85
CA THR A 370 1.81 55.86 28.46
C THR A 370 3.33 55.93 28.49
N THR A 371 4.08 55.09 27.74
CA THR A 371 5.45 55.43 27.27
C THR A 371 5.88 54.61 26.05
N SER A 372 6.76 55.21 25.23
CA SER A 372 6.98 54.95 23.79
C SER A 372 8.36 54.35 23.45
N ALA A 373 8.36 53.49 22.41
CA ALA A 373 9.24 53.42 21.22
C ALA A 373 10.76 53.09 21.23
N SER A 374 11.08 52.05 20.43
CA SER A 374 12.05 51.93 19.31
C SER A 374 13.54 51.57 19.53
N THR A 375 14.03 50.44 18.96
CA THR A 375 14.91 50.32 17.74
C THR A 375 15.35 48.86 17.45
N VAL A 376 15.67 48.56 16.17
CA VAL A 376 16.03 47.26 15.53
C VAL A 376 17.57 47.18 15.32
N PRO A 377 18.26 46.01 15.34
CA PRO A 377 18.54 45.25 14.11
C PRO A 377 18.50 43.71 14.20
N THR A 378 17.87 43.11 13.17
CA THR A 378 18.29 41.94 12.37
C THR A 378 18.90 40.69 13.05
N SER A 379 18.09 39.65 13.21
CA SER A 379 18.48 38.22 13.13
C SER A 379 17.24 37.35 12.92
N VAL A 380 17.32 36.33 12.06
CA VAL A 380 16.31 35.25 11.98
C VAL A 380 16.30 34.52 13.34
N PRO A 381 15.15 34.36 14.03
CA PRO A 381 15.11 33.66 15.31
C PRO A 381 15.44 32.16 15.14
N ASP A 382 16.21 31.66 16.11
CA ASP A 382 17.17 30.56 16.03
C ASP A 382 16.63 29.19 16.52
N ASN A 383 15.31 28.91 16.48
CA ASN A 383 14.74 27.85 17.36
C ASN A 383 13.78 26.78 16.80
N ASP A 384 13.40 26.76 15.51
CA ASP A 384 12.29 25.90 15.08
C ASP A 384 12.66 24.54 14.44
N PHE A 385 13.93 24.12 14.46
CA PHE A 385 14.31 22.73 14.13
C PHE A 385 14.68 21.96 15.41
N PRO A 386 13.71 21.33 16.10
CA PRO A 386 13.86 20.82 17.47
C PRO A 386 14.53 19.43 17.51
N PHE A 387 15.56 19.22 16.69
CA PHE A 387 16.21 17.92 16.54
C PHE A 387 17.70 18.05 16.81
N GLU A 388 18.25 17.09 17.57
CA GLU A 388 19.69 17.08 17.79
C GLU A 388 20.42 16.81 16.46
N PRO A 389 21.60 17.42 16.24
CA PRO A 389 22.43 17.13 15.09
C PRO A 389 22.68 15.62 14.98
N GLU A 390 22.55 15.10 13.77
CA GLU A 390 22.89 13.70 13.51
C GLU A 390 24.40 13.52 13.75
N GLY A 391 24.79 12.29 14.11
CA GLY A 391 26.21 11.98 14.27
C GLY A 391 26.99 12.24 12.97
N ALA A 392 28.29 12.50 13.09
CA ALA A 392 29.12 12.99 11.98
C ALA A 392 29.16 12.00 10.80
N CYS A 393 29.06 10.69 11.06
CA CYS A 393 28.99 9.71 10.00
C CYS A 393 27.64 9.77 9.27
N VAL A 394 26.53 9.77 10.01
CA VAL A 394 25.18 9.82 9.42
C VAL A 394 24.99 11.10 8.61
N SER A 395 25.37 12.27 9.16
CA SER A 395 25.27 13.55 8.45
C SER A 395 26.20 13.62 7.23
N SER A 396 27.38 13.00 7.27
CA SER A 396 28.23 12.89 6.07
C SER A 396 27.58 12.02 5.00
N CYS A 397 26.91 10.94 5.40
CA CYS A 397 26.24 10.02 4.49
C CYS A 397 25.00 10.65 3.81
N THR A 398 24.14 11.31 4.58
CA THR A 398 23.00 12.07 4.04
C THR A 398 23.45 13.21 3.15
N ASN A 399 24.43 14.03 3.58
CA ASN A 399 24.95 15.12 2.77
C ASN A 399 25.61 14.63 1.47
N SER A 400 26.37 13.53 1.50
CA SER A 400 26.98 12.98 0.30
C SER A 400 25.92 12.42 -0.67
N ALA A 401 24.93 11.68 -0.15
CA ALA A 401 23.84 11.15 -0.96
C ALA A 401 22.97 12.26 -1.56
N GLY A 402 22.65 13.28 -0.76
CA GLY A 402 21.89 14.45 -1.14
C GLY A 402 22.61 15.29 -2.19
N LYS A 403 23.90 15.61 -1.99
CA LYS A 403 24.71 16.37 -2.97
C LYS A 403 24.88 15.65 -4.30
N ALA A 404 24.88 14.32 -4.29
CA ALA A 404 24.90 13.51 -5.51
C ALA A 404 23.61 13.63 -6.35
N MET A 405 22.50 14.10 -5.76
CA MET A 405 21.21 14.29 -6.44
C MET A 405 20.88 15.75 -6.68
N PHE A 406 21.28 16.59 -5.73
CA PHE A 406 20.99 17.99 -5.69
C PHE A 406 22.25 18.72 -5.19
N PRO A 407 23.02 19.38 -6.06
CA PRO A 407 24.31 20.00 -5.69
C PRO A 407 24.22 20.99 -4.52
N ASN A 408 23.05 21.59 -4.31
CA ASN A 408 22.77 22.54 -3.24
C ASN A 408 22.17 21.89 -1.97
N TYR A 409 22.17 20.56 -1.89
CA TYR A 409 21.67 19.84 -0.73
C TYR A 409 22.38 20.30 0.55
N SER A 410 21.58 20.60 1.57
CA SER A 410 22.07 21.00 2.89
C SER A 410 21.09 20.58 3.98
N GLU A 411 21.63 19.97 5.03
CA GLU A 411 20.91 19.68 6.28
C GLU A 411 20.98 20.84 7.28
N ASP A 412 21.66 21.94 6.94
CA ASP A 412 21.67 23.13 7.76
C ASP A 412 20.28 23.78 7.73
N PRO A 413 19.58 23.91 8.87
CA PRO A 413 18.29 24.59 8.94
C PRO A 413 18.31 26.05 8.45
N LYS A 414 19.51 26.66 8.40
CA LYS A 414 19.75 28.03 7.89
C LYS A 414 19.92 28.08 6.36
N SER A 415 20.05 26.93 5.70
CA SER A 415 20.17 26.87 4.24
C SER A 415 18.85 27.23 3.57
N PRO A 416 18.85 28.07 2.51
CA PRO A 416 17.65 28.30 1.71
C PRO A 416 17.15 27.03 1.00
N TYR A 417 17.97 25.98 0.96
CA TYR A 417 17.68 24.70 0.34
C TYR A 417 17.26 23.61 1.34
N PHE A 418 17.09 23.95 2.62
CA PHE A 418 16.84 22.97 3.69
C PHE A 418 15.56 22.15 3.44
N ILE A 419 14.42 22.78 3.20
CA ILE A 419 13.14 22.09 2.98
C ILE A 419 13.17 21.23 1.70
N GLU A 420 13.78 21.75 0.63
CA GLU A 420 13.96 20.99 -0.61
C GLU A 420 14.86 19.77 -0.37
N SER A 421 15.92 19.92 0.43
CA SER A 421 16.81 18.82 0.81
C SER A 421 16.08 17.74 1.61
N LEU A 422 15.22 18.12 2.56
CA LEU A 422 14.41 17.18 3.33
C LEU A 422 13.38 16.42 2.50
N SER A 423 12.92 16.98 1.36
CA SER A 423 11.98 16.28 0.47
C SER A 423 12.56 14.98 -0.10
N TYR A 424 13.88 14.95 -0.38
CA TYR A 424 14.58 13.75 -0.83
C TYR A 424 14.59 12.66 0.24
N SER A 425 14.57 13.03 1.53
CA SER A 425 14.57 12.07 2.64
C SER A 425 13.16 11.56 2.98
N TYR A 426 12.10 12.37 2.83
CA TYR A 426 10.82 12.11 3.49
C TYR A 426 9.59 11.99 2.57
N GLU A 427 9.63 12.41 1.30
CA GLU A 427 8.49 12.25 0.37
C GLU A 427 8.37 10.81 -0.17
N SER A 428 7.56 10.00 0.50
CA SER A 428 7.28 8.62 0.08
C SER A 428 6.69 8.55 -1.33
N GLY A 429 7.17 7.60 -2.13
CA GLY A 429 6.65 7.30 -3.47
C GLY A 429 7.37 8.02 -4.62
N SER A 430 8.35 8.89 -4.33
CA SER A 430 9.19 9.47 -5.37
C SER A 430 10.42 8.58 -5.67
N LEU A 431 10.79 8.46 -6.96
CA LEU A 431 12.04 7.79 -7.38
C LEU A 431 13.27 8.44 -6.74
N LYS A 432 13.22 9.77 -6.54
CA LYS A 432 14.29 10.55 -5.89
C LYS A 432 14.49 10.13 -4.44
N THR A 433 13.41 9.88 -3.70
CA THR A 433 13.47 9.43 -2.31
C THR A 433 13.98 8.00 -2.20
N GLN A 434 13.58 7.11 -3.12
CA GLN A 434 14.11 5.75 -3.16
C GLN A 434 15.62 5.74 -3.46
N GLU A 435 16.06 6.54 -4.43
CA GLU A 435 17.47 6.65 -4.78
C GLU A 435 18.26 7.28 -3.61
N PHE A 436 17.72 8.31 -2.96
CA PHE A 436 18.36 8.97 -1.81
C PHE A 436 18.54 7.99 -0.66
N MET A 437 17.47 7.30 -0.26
CA MET A 437 17.51 6.31 0.83
C MET A 437 18.44 5.14 0.51
N THR A 438 18.58 4.77 -0.77
CA THR A 438 19.53 3.74 -1.19
C THR A 438 20.97 4.23 -1.03
N LYS A 439 21.31 5.43 -1.53
CA LYS A 439 22.68 5.99 -1.41
C LYS A 439 23.05 6.32 0.03
N ALA A 440 22.14 6.98 0.76
CA ALA A 440 22.33 7.32 2.16
C ALA A 440 22.40 6.05 3.02
N GLY A 441 21.49 5.09 2.81
CA GLY A 441 21.45 3.83 3.56
C GLY A 441 22.69 2.95 3.38
N MET A 442 23.22 2.82 2.16
CA MET A 442 24.47 2.07 1.92
C MET A 442 25.67 2.70 2.63
N CYS A 443 25.70 4.03 2.77
CA CYS A 443 26.73 4.74 3.52
C CYS A 443 26.50 4.60 5.04
N MET A 444 25.27 4.85 5.50
CA MET A 444 24.84 4.77 6.90
C MET A 444 25.06 3.39 7.51
N GLY A 445 24.98 2.32 6.73
CA GLY A 445 25.28 0.96 7.20
C GLY A 445 26.70 0.76 7.75
N LYS A 446 27.61 1.72 7.52
CA LYS A 446 28.97 1.74 8.09
C LYS A 446 29.11 2.68 9.29
N CYS A 447 28.06 3.39 9.67
CA CYS A 447 28.10 4.35 10.76
C CYS A 447 28.02 3.66 12.14
N PRO A 448 28.56 4.27 13.20
CA PRO A 448 28.43 3.76 14.55
C PRO A 448 26.96 3.57 14.92
N GLN A 449 26.64 2.47 15.61
CA GLN A 449 25.27 2.13 15.98
C GLN A 449 24.57 3.25 16.78
N SER A 450 25.31 3.95 17.65
CA SER A 450 24.78 5.08 18.42
C SER A 450 24.29 6.25 17.55
N GLU A 451 24.92 6.50 16.40
CA GLU A 451 24.47 7.55 15.48
C GLU A 451 23.24 7.09 14.67
N LEU A 452 23.20 5.80 14.30
CA LEU A 452 22.04 5.18 13.64
C LEU A 452 20.82 5.17 14.56
N ASP A 453 21.01 4.88 15.85
CA ASP A 453 19.93 4.88 16.84
C ASP A 453 19.38 6.30 17.04
N LEU A 454 20.25 7.31 17.10
CA LEU A 454 19.84 8.72 17.16
C LEU A 454 19.05 9.12 15.90
N TYR A 455 19.54 8.79 14.70
CA TYR A 455 18.85 9.04 13.42
C TYR A 455 17.46 8.40 13.40
N ASN A 456 17.37 7.11 13.75
CA ASN A 456 16.11 6.36 13.75
C ASN A 456 15.12 6.89 14.81
N SER A 457 15.61 7.30 15.98
CA SER A 457 14.76 7.84 17.05
C SER A 457 14.10 9.17 16.64
N GLN A 458 14.80 10.01 15.87
CA GLN A 458 14.31 11.30 15.41
C GLN A 458 13.58 11.24 14.05
N TYR A 459 13.76 10.15 13.27
CA TYR A 459 13.26 10.05 11.89
C TYR A 459 11.77 10.35 11.73
N GLN A 460 10.90 9.77 12.57
CA GLN A 460 9.45 10.00 12.46
C GLN A 460 9.05 11.42 12.88
N ALA A 461 9.75 12.00 13.84
CA ALA A 461 9.50 13.37 14.29
C ALA A 461 10.00 14.39 13.25
N LYS A 462 11.19 14.18 12.66
CA LYS A 462 11.70 14.95 11.52
C LYS A 462 10.78 14.86 10.30
N LYS A 463 10.28 13.66 9.99
CA LYS A 463 9.30 13.44 8.92
C LYS A 463 8.00 14.20 9.18
N THR A 464 7.47 14.13 10.40
CA THR A 464 6.24 14.85 10.79
C THR A 464 6.43 16.36 10.70
N TRP A 465 7.56 16.87 11.23
CA TRP A 465 7.93 18.27 11.13
C TRP A 465 8.05 18.71 9.67
N TYR A 466 8.71 17.92 8.82
CA TYR A 466 8.82 18.20 7.38
C TYR A 466 7.42 18.31 6.74
N PHE A 467 6.50 17.38 6.97
CA PHE A 467 5.15 17.47 6.40
C PHE A 467 4.34 18.68 6.92
N GLN A 468 4.62 19.14 8.14
CA GLN A 468 4.03 20.35 8.70
C GLN A 468 4.59 21.64 8.06
N HIS A 469 5.85 21.63 7.60
CA HIS A 469 6.58 22.80 7.13
C HIS A 469 6.95 22.77 5.63
N LYS A 470 6.65 21.69 4.89
CA LYS A 470 7.05 21.59 3.47
C LYS A 470 6.35 22.61 2.57
N ASN A 471 5.20 23.12 3.02
CA ASN A 471 4.45 24.15 2.31
C ASN A 471 4.79 25.58 2.78
N THR A 472 5.79 25.75 3.67
CA THR A 472 6.25 27.06 4.16
C THR A 472 7.58 27.51 3.56
N ALA A 473 8.12 26.80 2.56
CA ALA A 473 9.38 27.17 1.92
C ALA A 473 9.22 28.33 0.90
N PRO A 474 10.15 29.31 0.87
CA PRO A 474 10.11 30.39 -0.11
C PRO A 474 10.59 29.89 -1.48
N THR A 475 9.78 30.11 -2.52
CA THR A 475 10.14 29.82 -3.91
C THR A 475 11.14 30.87 -4.40
N THR A 476 12.40 30.47 -4.63
CA THR A 476 13.42 31.35 -5.25
C THR A 476 13.27 31.34 -6.76
N THR A 477 12.65 32.37 -7.33
CA THR A 477 12.62 32.58 -8.78
C THR A 477 13.89 33.31 -9.22
N THR A 478 14.85 32.59 -9.79
CA THR A 478 16.00 33.20 -10.48
C THR A 478 15.58 33.55 -11.90
N SER A 479 15.37 34.84 -12.16
CA SER A 479 15.22 35.41 -13.51
C SER A 479 16.58 35.97 -13.96
N GLY A 480 17.09 35.49 -15.11
CA GLY A 480 18.35 35.95 -15.69
C GLY A 480 18.16 36.90 -16.87
N SER A 481 19.04 37.91 -16.96
CA SER A 481 19.51 38.48 -18.23
C SER A 481 20.96 39.00 -18.08
N PRO A 482 21.74 39.10 -19.18
CA PRO A 482 23.09 38.59 -19.25
C PRO A 482 24.16 39.62 -18.87
N VAL A 483 25.25 39.14 -18.25
CA VAL A 483 26.52 39.89 -18.12
C VAL A 483 27.57 39.21 -18.98
N THR A 484 28.02 39.95 -19.98
CA THR A 484 29.14 39.64 -20.87
C THR A 484 30.45 39.63 -20.07
N THR A 485 31.22 38.55 -20.14
CA THR A 485 32.65 38.60 -19.78
C THR A 485 33.46 37.70 -20.71
N THR A 486 34.34 38.37 -21.46
CA THR A 486 35.30 37.88 -22.44
C THR A 486 36.21 36.80 -21.87
N LYS A 487 36.37 35.67 -22.58
CA LYS A 487 37.42 34.67 -22.29
C LYS A 487 38.29 34.42 -23.53
N THR A 488 39.57 34.72 -23.35
CA THR A 488 40.68 34.50 -24.27
C THR A 488 40.83 33.02 -24.62
N THR A 489 40.84 32.75 -25.93
CA THR A 489 41.08 31.45 -26.55
C THR A 489 42.56 31.08 -26.43
N THR A 490 42.89 29.90 -25.90
CA THR A 490 44.15 29.21 -26.20
C THR A 490 43.80 27.84 -26.78
N THR A 491 44.12 27.70 -28.06
CA THR A 491 43.85 26.56 -28.91
C THR A 491 44.88 25.45 -28.66
N THR A 492 44.43 24.20 -28.52
CA THR A 492 45.27 23.03 -28.82
C THR A 492 44.38 22.03 -29.57
N SER A 493 44.68 21.87 -30.86
CA SER A 493 44.11 20.89 -31.80
C SER A 493 44.64 19.48 -31.48
N VAL A 494 43.88 18.41 -31.78
CA VAL A 494 44.06 17.45 -32.91
C VAL A 494 43.33 16.14 -32.50
N PRO A 495 42.80 15.26 -33.38
CA PRO A 495 42.00 15.44 -34.59
C PRO A 495 40.71 14.56 -34.61
N THR A 496 39.89 14.79 -35.63
CA THR A 496 38.72 13.98 -36.00
C THR A 496 39.13 12.74 -36.80
N SER A 497 38.65 11.55 -36.40
CA SER A 497 38.44 10.41 -37.31
C SER A 497 37.43 9.40 -36.74
N VAL A 498 36.53 8.92 -37.60
CA VAL A 498 35.50 7.87 -37.41
C VAL A 498 35.60 6.96 -38.66
N PRO A 499 35.27 5.64 -38.69
CA PRO A 499 34.64 4.77 -37.68
C PRO A 499 35.38 3.43 -37.40
N GLY A 500 35.35 3.01 -36.13
CA GLY A 500 35.83 1.70 -35.64
C GLY A 500 36.10 1.82 -34.15
N GLY A 501 35.06 2.13 -33.36
CA GLY A 501 35.22 2.65 -32.01
C GLY A 501 35.64 1.57 -31.01
N ASP A 502 36.93 1.52 -30.69
CA ASP A 502 37.45 0.77 -29.54
C ASP A 502 36.72 1.18 -28.25
N PHE A 503 36.37 0.20 -27.42
CA PHE A 503 35.81 0.45 -26.09
C PHE A 503 36.90 1.07 -25.20
N PRO A 504 36.81 2.37 -24.83
CA PRO A 504 37.95 3.15 -24.34
C PRO A 504 38.21 2.98 -22.84
N PHE A 505 37.69 1.91 -22.24
CA PHE A 505 37.74 1.66 -20.80
C PHE A 505 38.74 0.55 -20.50
N LYS A 506 39.47 0.69 -19.40
CA LYS A 506 40.37 -0.36 -18.93
C LYS A 506 39.53 -1.59 -18.55
N PRO A 507 40.03 -2.81 -18.80
CA PRO A 507 39.40 -4.03 -18.30
C PRO A 507 39.15 -3.90 -16.81
N GLU A 508 37.99 -4.39 -16.38
CA GLU A 508 37.70 -4.49 -14.95
C GLU A 508 38.64 -5.51 -14.32
N GLY A 509 38.81 -5.42 -13.00
CA GLY A 509 39.59 -6.44 -12.30
C GLY A 509 38.96 -7.83 -12.46
N ALA A 510 39.77 -8.87 -12.27
CA ALA A 510 39.36 -10.24 -12.56
C ALA A 510 38.19 -10.72 -11.70
N CYS A 511 38.06 -10.20 -10.48
CA CYS A 511 36.92 -10.52 -9.62
C CYS A 511 35.64 -9.85 -10.13
N VAL A 512 35.69 -8.54 -10.41
CA VAL A 512 34.53 -7.79 -10.89
C VAL A 512 34.02 -8.37 -12.21
N SER A 513 34.90 -8.59 -13.18
CA SER A 513 34.52 -9.15 -14.48
C SER A 513 34.00 -10.59 -14.37
N LYS A 514 34.52 -11.40 -13.43
CA LYS A 514 33.97 -12.74 -13.16
C LYS A 514 32.56 -12.65 -12.58
N CYS A 515 32.31 -11.70 -11.67
CA CYS A 515 31.00 -11.49 -11.07
C CYS A 515 29.95 -11.03 -12.08
N THR A 516 30.25 -9.99 -12.84
CA THR A 516 29.35 -9.45 -13.87
C THR A 516 29.12 -10.46 -14.99
N ASN A 517 30.14 -11.17 -15.48
CA ASN A 517 29.95 -12.25 -16.47
C ASN A 517 29.18 -13.44 -15.90
N SER A 518 29.40 -13.85 -14.65
CA SER A 518 28.68 -14.98 -14.05
C SER A 518 27.21 -14.65 -13.86
N VAL A 519 26.89 -13.48 -13.32
CA VAL A 519 25.51 -13.02 -13.12
C VAL A 519 24.84 -12.76 -14.46
N GLY A 520 25.55 -12.09 -15.37
CA GLY A 520 25.07 -11.80 -16.71
C GLY A 520 24.76 -13.07 -17.49
N LYS A 521 25.63 -14.09 -17.47
CA LYS A 521 25.38 -15.38 -18.14
C LYS A 521 24.27 -16.19 -17.48
N ALA A 522 24.11 -16.09 -16.16
CA ALA A 522 23.00 -16.73 -15.45
C ALA A 522 21.65 -16.10 -15.80
N MET A 523 21.61 -14.80 -16.11
CA MET A 523 20.40 -14.09 -16.52
C MET A 523 20.17 -14.15 -18.04
N PHE A 524 21.25 -14.17 -18.83
CA PHE A 524 21.24 -14.12 -20.29
C PHE A 524 22.38 -14.98 -20.85
N PRO A 525 22.10 -16.15 -21.44
CA PRO A 525 23.15 -17.07 -21.92
C PRO A 525 24.19 -16.46 -22.87
N ASN A 526 23.80 -15.40 -23.60
CA ASN A 526 24.64 -14.69 -24.56
C ASN A 526 25.39 -13.48 -23.97
N TYR A 527 25.28 -13.23 -22.65
CA TYR A 527 25.96 -12.11 -22.00
C TYR A 527 27.47 -12.20 -22.18
N SER A 528 28.08 -11.08 -22.58
CA SER A 528 29.52 -10.95 -22.72
C SER A 528 29.98 -9.51 -22.51
N GLU A 529 30.98 -9.35 -21.65
CA GLU A 529 31.71 -8.09 -21.49
C GLU A 529 32.86 -7.92 -22.48
N ASP A 530 33.10 -8.90 -23.36
CA ASP A 530 34.10 -8.75 -24.42
C ASP A 530 33.60 -7.70 -25.43
N PRO A 531 34.32 -6.58 -25.62
CA PRO A 531 33.95 -5.56 -26.61
C PRO A 531 33.83 -6.08 -28.04
N LYS A 532 34.40 -7.26 -28.34
CA LYS A 532 34.32 -7.93 -29.64
C LYS A 532 33.10 -8.85 -29.78
N SER A 533 32.38 -9.12 -28.68
CA SER A 533 31.18 -9.94 -28.73
C SER A 533 30.06 -9.25 -29.51
N PRO A 534 29.32 -9.96 -30.38
CA PRO A 534 28.13 -9.39 -31.02
C PRO A 534 27.06 -8.99 -30.00
N TYR A 535 27.12 -9.55 -28.79
CA TYR A 535 26.19 -9.27 -27.69
C TYR A 535 26.68 -8.20 -26.71
N PHE A 536 27.80 -7.53 -26.98
CA PHE A 536 28.41 -6.58 -26.05
C PHE A 536 27.48 -5.40 -25.72
N ILE A 537 26.90 -4.74 -26.74
CA ILE A 537 25.98 -3.61 -26.54
C ILE A 537 24.72 -4.03 -25.80
N GLU A 538 24.17 -5.21 -26.13
CA GLU A 538 23.02 -5.79 -25.42
C GLU A 538 23.37 -6.09 -23.96
N SER A 539 24.56 -6.63 -23.70
CA SER A 539 25.05 -6.92 -22.33
C SER A 539 25.21 -5.66 -21.49
N LEU A 540 25.67 -4.55 -22.09
CA LEU A 540 25.75 -3.25 -21.42
C LEU A 540 24.37 -2.64 -21.13
N SER A 541 23.33 -2.96 -21.91
CA SER A 541 21.98 -2.45 -21.66
C SER A 541 21.44 -2.86 -20.29
N TYR A 542 21.73 -4.09 -19.84
CA TYR A 542 21.36 -4.59 -18.52
C TYR A 542 22.10 -3.91 -17.37
N SER A 543 23.21 -3.24 -17.64
CA SER A 543 23.93 -2.46 -16.63
C SER A 543 23.49 -0.99 -16.60
N TYR A 544 22.98 -0.44 -17.71
CA TYR A 544 22.88 1.01 -17.87
C TYR A 544 21.49 1.57 -18.23
N GLU A 545 20.53 0.73 -18.65
CA GLU A 545 19.17 1.19 -18.94
C GLU A 545 18.32 1.27 -17.66
N SER A 546 18.15 2.48 -17.15
CA SER A 546 17.31 2.76 -15.99
C SER A 546 15.83 2.49 -16.28
N GLY A 547 15.14 1.85 -15.33
CA GLY A 547 13.68 1.63 -15.38
C GLY A 547 13.25 0.23 -15.79
N SER A 548 14.18 -0.65 -16.19
CA SER A 548 13.87 -2.06 -16.39
C SER A 548 14.10 -2.86 -15.09
N THR A 549 13.17 -3.74 -14.74
CA THR A 549 13.32 -4.70 -13.62
C THR A 549 14.53 -5.61 -13.83
N LYS A 550 14.89 -5.91 -15.09
CA LYS A 550 16.09 -6.69 -15.46
C LYS A 550 17.38 -5.97 -15.09
N THR A 551 17.44 -4.66 -15.29
CA THR A 551 18.59 -3.82 -14.88
C THR A 551 18.72 -3.79 -13.37
N GLN A 552 17.60 -3.65 -12.65
CA GLN A 552 17.60 -3.64 -11.19
C GLN A 552 18.05 -4.99 -10.61
N ASP A 553 17.56 -6.10 -11.16
CA ASP A 553 17.94 -7.45 -10.72
C ASP A 553 19.41 -7.77 -11.07
N PHE A 554 19.87 -7.41 -12.27
CA PHE A 554 21.27 -7.54 -12.66
C PHE A 554 22.18 -6.75 -11.71
N MET A 555 21.89 -5.47 -11.46
CA MET A 555 22.69 -4.62 -10.56
C MET A 555 22.66 -5.13 -9.12
N THR A 556 21.55 -5.70 -8.66
CA THR A 556 21.43 -6.29 -7.33
C THR A 556 22.29 -7.56 -7.20
N LYS A 557 22.16 -8.50 -8.13
CA LYS A 557 22.91 -9.77 -8.12
C LYS A 557 24.40 -9.55 -8.39
N ALA A 558 24.74 -8.71 -9.36
CA ALA A 558 26.12 -8.33 -9.63
C ALA A 558 26.71 -7.57 -8.45
N GLY A 559 25.95 -6.66 -7.83
CA GLY A 559 26.34 -5.92 -6.62
C GLY A 559 26.65 -6.83 -5.43
N MET A 560 25.81 -7.84 -5.17
CA MET A 560 26.07 -8.84 -4.12
C MET A 560 27.35 -9.65 -4.38
N CYS A 561 27.60 -10.05 -5.63
CA CYS A 561 28.83 -10.75 -6.00
C CYS A 561 30.06 -9.82 -5.85
N MET A 562 29.97 -8.60 -6.41
CA MET A 562 31.01 -7.59 -6.38
C MET A 562 31.38 -7.16 -4.95
N GLY A 563 30.45 -7.24 -3.99
CA GLY A 563 30.72 -6.97 -2.57
C GLY A 563 31.82 -7.84 -1.94
N THR A 564 32.21 -8.93 -2.61
CA THR A 564 33.33 -9.81 -2.18
C THR A 564 34.65 -9.51 -2.89
N CYS A 565 34.67 -8.58 -3.86
CA CYS A 565 35.85 -8.26 -4.65
C CYS A 565 36.83 -7.32 -3.94
N PRO A 566 38.12 -7.36 -4.29
CA PRO A 566 39.11 -6.43 -3.75
C PRO A 566 38.69 -4.97 -3.98
N GLN A 567 38.85 -4.13 -2.96
CA GLN A 567 38.43 -2.73 -3.00
C GLN A 567 39.04 -1.97 -4.20
N SER A 568 40.28 -2.26 -4.58
CA SER A 568 40.94 -1.66 -5.74
C SER A 568 40.24 -1.95 -7.08
N GLU A 569 39.58 -3.11 -7.22
CA GLU A 569 38.80 -3.44 -8.41
C GLU A 569 37.43 -2.75 -8.39
N LEU A 570 36.82 -2.62 -7.21
CA LEU A 570 35.56 -1.89 -7.02
C LEU A 570 35.72 -0.40 -7.24
N ASP A 571 36.83 0.19 -6.79
CA ASP A 571 37.15 1.59 -7.02
C ASP A 571 37.35 1.86 -8.52
N LEU A 572 38.02 0.95 -9.23
CA LEU A 572 38.20 1.03 -10.68
C LEU A 572 36.87 0.88 -11.44
N TYR A 573 36.00 -0.05 -11.02
CA TYR A 573 34.65 -0.22 -11.58
C TYR A 573 33.81 1.05 -11.39
N THR A 574 33.77 1.56 -10.16
CA THR A 574 33.01 2.77 -9.78
C THR A 574 33.50 4.00 -10.52
N ALA A 575 34.83 4.17 -10.64
CA ALA A 575 35.43 5.29 -11.37
C ALA A 575 35.11 5.25 -12.88
N GLN A 576 35.05 4.05 -13.49
CA GLN A 576 34.75 3.89 -14.92
C GLN A 576 33.25 3.90 -15.25
N TYR A 577 32.38 3.63 -14.27
CA TYR A 577 30.94 3.45 -14.47
C TYR A 577 30.24 4.64 -15.18
N PRO A 578 30.44 5.91 -14.77
CA PRO A 578 29.81 7.04 -15.47
C PRO A 578 30.25 7.16 -16.93
N GLY A 579 31.54 6.91 -17.19
CA GLY A 579 32.09 6.92 -18.54
C GLY A 579 31.52 5.80 -19.41
N LYS A 580 31.47 4.57 -18.89
CA LYS A 580 30.90 3.42 -19.61
C LYS A 580 29.42 3.63 -19.93
N LYS A 581 28.65 4.17 -18.99
CA LYS A 581 27.24 4.54 -19.20
C LYS A 581 27.08 5.60 -20.28
N ALA A 582 27.88 6.66 -20.26
CA ALA A 582 27.84 7.70 -21.28
C ALA A 582 28.21 7.14 -22.68
N TRP A 583 29.23 6.29 -22.76
CA TRP A 583 29.62 5.62 -23.99
C TRP A 583 28.51 4.70 -24.52
N TYR A 584 27.88 3.90 -23.65
CA TYR A 584 26.74 3.05 -24.01
C TYR A 584 25.59 3.89 -24.59
N LEU A 585 25.17 4.95 -23.89
CA LEU A 585 24.09 5.83 -24.36
C LEU A 585 24.40 6.51 -25.71
N ALA A 586 25.67 6.80 -25.99
CA ALA A 586 26.11 7.39 -27.26
C ALA A 586 26.22 6.38 -28.42
N ASN A 587 26.24 5.07 -28.13
CA ASN A 587 26.42 4.02 -29.13
C ASN A 587 25.23 3.06 -29.27
N LYS A 588 24.28 3.08 -28.31
CA LYS A 588 23.04 2.32 -28.44
C LYS A 588 22.24 2.78 -29.67
N GLY A 589 21.78 1.83 -30.47
CA GLY A 589 21.02 2.08 -31.70
C GLY A 589 21.85 2.33 -32.97
N LYS A 590 23.19 2.26 -32.90
CA LYS A 590 24.02 2.24 -34.12
C LYS A 590 24.01 0.82 -34.72
N PRO A 591 23.81 0.65 -36.04
CA PRO A 591 23.79 -0.67 -36.67
C PRO A 591 25.15 -1.36 -36.53
N THR A 592 25.18 -2.46 -35.80
CA THR A 592 26.30 -3.40 -35.73
C THR A 592 26.15 -4.40 -36.88
N GLY A 593 26.85 -4.19 -37.99
CA GLY A 593 26.83 -5.12 -39.13
C GLY A 593 27.42 -6.48 -38.76
N PRO A 594 26.84 -7.62 -39.20
CA PRO A 594 27.29 -8.95 -38.80
C PRO A 594 28.19 -9.64 -39.85
N VAL A 595 29.08 -10.51 -39.39
CA VAL A 595 29.46 -11.74 -40.13
C VAL A 595 29.32 -12.92 -39.17
N ASN A 596 28.39 -13.82 -39.48
CA ASN A 596 28.02 -14.98 -38.68
C ASN A 596 28.75 -16.23 -39.22
N PRO A 597 29.53 -17.01 -38.43
CA PRO A 597 29.92 -18.35 -38.81
C PRO A 597 28.95 -19.40 -38.22
N THR A 598 28.40 -20.22 -39.11
CA THR A 598 27.51 -21.36 -38.84
C THR A 598 28.17 -22.42 -37.93
N PRO A 599 27.51 -22.93 -36.86
CA PRO A 599 28.03 -24.06 -36.09
C PRO A 599 27.58 -25.40 -36.67
N THR A 600 28.55 -26.25 -37.02
CA THR A 600 28.35 -27.67 -37.35
C THR A 600 28.33 -28.49 -36.06
N SER A 601 27.21 -29.15 -35.76
CA SER A 601 27.09 -30.12 -34.66
C SER A 601 27.77 -31.44 -35.03
N THR A 602 28.82 -31.81 -34.28
CA THR A 602 29.44 -33.15 -34.35
C THR A 602 28.96 -33.98 -33.17
N LYS A 603 28.22 -35.04 -33.49
CA LYS A 603 27.68 -36.05 -32.57
C LYS A 603 28.83 -36.91 -32.01
N THR A 604 29.01 -36.91 -30.69
CA THR A 604 29.92 -37.84 -29.99
C THR A 604 29.10 -38.94 -29.31
N THR A 605 29.48 -40.19 -29.58
CA THR A 605 28.85 -41.43 -29.13
C THR A 605 29.80 -42.16 -28.19
N VAL A 606 29.43 -42.45 -26.93
CA VAL A 606 29.93 -43.60 -26.11
C VAL A 606 28.99 -43.78 -24.88
N PRO A 607 28.95 -44.93 -24.17
CA PRO A 607 28.17 -46.12 -24.49
C PRO A 607 27.13 -46.50 -23.41
N THR A 608 26.24 -47.39 -23.84
CA THR A 608 25.19 -48.13 -23.14
C THR A 608 25.66 -48.93 -21.91
N SER A 609 24.86 -48.88 -20.85
CA SER A 609 24.61 -50.05 -19.99
C SER A 609 23.14 -50.08 -19.57
N THR A 610 22.34 -50.85 -20.31
CA THR A 610 20.99 -51.32 -19.92
C THR A 610 21.14 -52.46 -18.90
N PRO A 611 20.20 -52.66 -17.95
CA PRO A 611 18.99 -53.42 -18.28
C PRO A 611 17.71 -52.92 -17.58
N GLY A 612 16.56 -53.03 -18.26
CA GLY A 612 15.24 -52.82 -17.63
C GLY A 612 14.14 -52.28 -18.54
N SER A 613 13.97 -52.86 -19.74
CA SER A 613 12.83 -52.58 -20.62
C SER A 613 11.53 -53.08 -20.01
N GLY A 614 10.63 -52.16 -19.67
CA GLY A 614 9.23 -52.43 -19.34
C GLY A 614 8.37 -51.27 -19.81
N SER A 615 7.75 -51.43 -20.98
CA SER A 615 6.73 -50.54 -21.52
C SER A 615 5.52 -50.52 -20.59
N GLY A 616 5.41 -49.49 -19.74
CA GLY A 616 4.32 -49.38 -18.76
C GLY A 616 3.04 -48.84 -19.39
N SER A 617 2.10 -49.72 -19.73
CA SER A 617 0.70 -49.30 -19.85
C SER A 617 0.23 -48.85 -18.47
N GLY A 618 -0.26 -47.60 -18.35
CA GLY A 618 -0.69 -46.95 -17.11
C GLY A 618 -1.89 -47.64 -16.44
N THR A 619 -1.66 -48.82 -15.88
CA THR A 619 -2.65 -49.54 -15.07
C THR A 619 -2.60 -49.00 -13.65
N TYR A 620 -3.77 -48.66 -13.09
CA TYR A 620 -3.89 -48.23 -11.69
C TYR A 620 -3.57 -49.42 -10.78
N PRO A 621 -2.43 -49.39 -10.04
CA PRO A 621 -1.86 -50.59 -9.41
C PRO A 621 -2.45 -50.90 -8.03
N PHE A 622 -3.51 -50.20 -7.61
CA PHE A 622 -4.08 -50.31 -6.27
C PHE A 622 -5.26 -51.26 -6.24
N LYS A 623 -5.43 -51.95 -5.11
CA LYS A 623 -6.62 -52.75 -4.87
C LYS A 623 -7.83 -51.81 -4.79
N PRO A 624 -8.99 -52.20 -5.36
CA PRO A 624 -10.24 -51.46 -5.15
C PRO A 624 -10.47 -51.25 -3.65
N ASN A 625 -11.00 -50.08 -3.30
CA ASN A 625 -11.44 -49.84 -1.94
C ASN A 625 -12.53 -50.85 -1.56
N GLY A 626 -12.71 -51.07 -0.26
CA GLY A 626 -13.81 -51.90 0.23
C GLY A 626 -15.17 -51.35 -0.24
N ALA A 627 -16.19 -52.22 -0.28
CA ALA A 627 -17.49 -51.87 -0.87
C ALA A 627 -18.16 -50.68 -0.17
N CYS A 628 -17.98 -50.52 1.14
CA CYS A 628 -18.49 -49.37 1.87
C CYS A 628 -17.73 -48.09 1.51
N VAL A 629 -16.40 -48.14 1.55
CA VAL A 629 -15.54 -46.99 1.22
C VAL A 629 -15.80 -46.51 -0.21
N SER A 630 -15.81 -47.43 -1.18
CA SER A 630 -16.13 -47.11 -2.58
C SER A 630 -17.55 -46.60 -2.76
N LYS A 631 -18.54 -47.09 -2.00
CA LYS A 631 -19.90 -46.56 -2.05
C LYS A 631 -19.93 -45.11 -1.54
N CYS A 632 -19.23 -44.81 -0.46
CA CYS A 632 -19.15 -43.48 0.12
C CYS A 632 -18.52 -42.46 -0.82
N THR A 633 -17.33 -42.77 -1.35
CA THR A 633 -16.64 -41.91 -2.33
C THR A 633 -17.44 -41.73 -3.60
N ASN A 634 -18.04 -42.80 -4.16
CA ASN A 634 -18.88 -42.67 -5.36
C ASN A 634 -20.17 -41.88 -5.09
N GLN A 635 -20.80 -42.05 -3.92
CA GLN A 635 -22.03 -41.33 -3.60
C GLN A 635 -21.76 -39.83 -3.42
N VAL A 636 -20.73 -39.47 -2.65
CA VAL A 636 -20.35 -38.07 -2.43
C VAL A 636 -19.80 -37.46 -3.73
N GLY A 637 -18.93 -38.19 -4.41
CA GLY A 637 -18.35 -37.79 -5.68
C GLY A 637 -19.40 -37.52 -6.74
N LYS A 638 -20.38 -38.43 -6.93
CA LYS A 638 -21.48 -38.23 -7.89
C LYS A 638 -22.43 -37.10 -7.49
N ALA A 639 -22.62 -36.87 -6.19
CA ALA A 639 -23.42 -35.75 -5.70
C ALA A 639 -22.75 -34.39 -5.97
N MET A 640 -21.42 -34.35 -6.01
CA MET A 640 -20.64 -33.13 -6.32
C MET A 640 -20.36 -32.98 -7.82
N PHE A 641 -20.16 -34.10 -8.53
CA PHE A 641 -19.80 -34.18 -9.94
C PHE A 641 -20.50 -35.37 -10.61
N PRO A 642 -21.47 -35.15 -11.50
CA PRO A 642 -22.24 -36.25 -12.12
C PRO A 642 -21.39 -37.33 -12.80
N ASN A 643 -20.19 -36.98 -13.26
CA ASN A 643 -19.26 -37.84 -13.97
C ASN A 643 -18.19 -38.51 -13.07
N TYR A 644 -18.26 -38.32 -11.74
CA TYR A 644 -17.31 -38.94 -10.81
C TYR A 644 -17.30 -40.47 -10.95
N SER A 645 -16.10 -41.04 -11.04
CA SER A 645 -15.90 -42.49 -11.14
C SER A 645 -14.57 -42.92 -10.54
N GLU A 646 -14.62 -43.95 -9.71
CA GLU A 646 -13.43 -44.66 -9.22
C GLU A 646 -12.98 -45.79 -10.15
N ASP A 647 -13.66 -46.02 -11.28
CA ASP A 647 -13.23 -47.01 -12.26
C ASP A 647 -11.97 -46.51 -12.99
N PRO A 648 -10.82 -47.20 -12.91
CA PRO A 648 -9.61 -46.82 -13.61
C PRO A 648 -9.75 -46.73 -15.13
N LYS A 649 -10.81 -47.30 -15.70
CA LYS A 649 -11.14 -47.23 -17.13
C LYS A 649 -12.02 -46.04 -17.49
N SER A 650 -12.58 -45.34 -16.49
CA SER A 650 -13.41 -44.18 -16.72
C SER A 650 -12.58 -43.04 -17.31
N PRO A 651 -13.09 -42.32 -18.33
CA PRO A 651 -12.41 -41.13 -18.82
C PRO A 651 -12.31 -40.01 -17.76
N TYR A 652 -13.08 -40.11 -16.67
CA TYR A 652 -13.10 -39.16 -15.56
C TYR A 652 -12.29 -39.64 -14.35
N PHE A 653 -11.53 -40.74 -14.47
CA PHE A 653 -10.83 -41.34 -13.32
C PHE A 653 -9.81 -40.39 -12.69
N ILE A 654 -8.89 -39.82 -13.49
CA ILE A 654 -7.87 -38.88 -13.00
C ILE A 654 -8.51 -37.61 -12.43
N GLU A 655 -9.56 -37.10 -13.07
CA GLU A 655 -10.32 -35.96 -12.55
C GLU A 655 -11.01 -36.30 -11.23
N SER A 656 -11.55 -37.51 -11.08
CA SER A 656 -12.18 -37.98 -9.83
C SER A 656 -11.16 -38.09 -8.69
N LEU A 657 -9.94 -38.55 -8.99
CA LEU A 657 -8.84 -38.60 -8.02
C LEU A 657 -8.38 -37.20 -7.58
N SER A 658 -8.52 -36.17 -8.42
CA SER A 658 -8.14 -34.79 -8.06
C SER A 658 -8.91 -34.28 -6.82
N TYR A 659 -10.18 -34.63 -6.70
CA TYR A 659 -11.01 -34.28 -5.53
C TYR A 659 -10.57 -34.96 -4.23
N THR A 660 -9.79 -36.05 -4.33
CA THR A 660 -9.24 -36.78 -3.18
C THR A 660 -7.85 -36.29 -2.80
N PHE A 661 -7.07 -35.81 -3.77
CA PHE A 661 -5.62 -35.59 -3.61
C PHE A 661 -5.13 -34.14 -3.80
N GLU A 662 -5.87 -33.27 -4.51
CA GLU A 662 -5.46 -31.87 -4.70
C GLU A 662 -5.81 -31.02 -3.48
N ARG A 663 -4.83 -30.86 -2.59
CA ARG A 663 -4.98 -30.05 -1.37
C ARG A 663 -5.17 -28.57 -1.71
N GLY A 664 -6.06 -27.90 -0.99
CA GLY A 664 -6.21 -26.44 -1.03
C GLY A 664 -7.48 -25.93 -1.71
N SER A 665 -8.20 -26.77 -2.47
CA SER A 665 -9.49 -26.35 -3.05
C SER A 665 -10.65 -26.53 -2.06
N ALA A 666 -11.64 -25.63 -2.12
CA ALA A 666 -12.89 -25.77 -1.36
C ALA A 666 -13.63 -27.08 -1.70
N LYS A 667 -13.53 -27.53 -2.97
CA LYS A 667 -14.12 -28.77 -3.47
C LYS A 667 -13.47 -30.01 -2.86
N THR A 668 -12.15 -30.04 -2.74
CA THR A 668 -11.42 -31.14 -2.05
C THR A 668 -11.79 -31.18 -0.57
N THR A 669 -11.89 -30.01 0.07
CA THR A 669 -12.27 -29.92 1.50
C THR A 669 -13.69 -30.43 1.72
N GLU A 670 -14.64 -30.01 0.88
CA GLU A 670 -16.03 -30.46 0.92
C GLU A 670 -16.15 -31.96 0.62
N PHE A 671 -15.45 -32.45 -0.41
CA PHE A 671 -15.41 -33.88 -0.76
C PHE A 671 -14.87 -34.72 0.38
N MET A 672 -13.72 -34.37 0.95
CA MET A 672 -13.10 -35.11 2.06
C MET A 672 -13.95 -35.04 3.34
N THR A 673 -14.63 -33.93 3.60
CA THR A 673 -15.54 -33.78 4.74
C THR A 673 -16.76 -34.70 4.59
N LYS A 674 -17.46 -34.62 3.44
CA LYS A 674 -18.65 -35.44 3.17
C LYS A 674 -18.31 -36.93 3.08
N THR A 675 -17.20 -37.25 2.42
CA THR A 675 -16.73 -38.63 2.29
C THR A 675 -16.27 -39.17 3.63
N GLY A 676 -15.55 -38.38 4.43
CA GLY A 676 -15.14 -38.76 5.79
C GLY A 676 -16.33 -39.05 6.72
N MET A 677 -17.38 -38.23 6.67
CA MET A 677 -18.63 -38.49 7.41
C MET A 677 -19.29 -39.81 7.00
N CYS A 678 -19.30 -40.13 5.70
CA CYS A 678 -19.84 -41.40 5.22
C CYS A 678 -18.94 -42.59 5.62
N MET A 679 -17.63 -42.46 5.39
CA MET A 679 -16.61 -43.47 5.70
C MET A 679 -16.54 -43.80 7.20
N GLY A 680 -16.90 -42.86 8.08
CA GLY A 680 -16.97 -43.11 9.53
C GLY A 680 -17.93 -44.24 9.93
N THR A 681 -18.80 -44.70 9.02
CA THR A 681 -19.69 -45.85 9.24
C THR A 681 -19.19 -47.16 8.62
N CYS A 682 -18.05 -47.13 7.91
CA CYS A 682 -17.52 -48.29 7.21
C CYS A 682 -16.80 -49.27 8.14
N PRO A 683 -16.75 -50.57 7.78
CA PRO A 683 -15.99 -51.56 8.55
C PRO A 683 -14.52 -51.16 8.67
N GLN A 684 -13.96 -51.33 9.87
CA GLN A 684 -12.57 -50.92 10.16
C GLN A 684 -11.56 -51.51 9.17
N ALA A 685 -11.73 -52.76 8.75
CA ALA A 685 -10.84 -53.40 7.77
C ALA A 685 -10.81 -52.68 6.40
N GLU A 686 -11.91 -52.05 5.99
CA GLU A 686 -11.94 -51.27 4.74
C GLU A 686 -11.28 -49.90 4.92
N LEU A 687 -11.47 -49.27 6.09
CA LEU A 687 -10.81 -48.02 6.45
C LEU A 687 -9.29 -48.19 6.57
N ASP A 688 -8.84 -49.30 7.14
CA ASP A 688 -7.43 -49.66 7.24
C ASP A 688 -6.82 -49.87 5.85
N LEU A 689 -7.52 -50.56 4.94
CA LEU A 689 -7.09 -50.73 3.56
C LEU A 689 -7.00 -49.39 2.81
N TYR A 690 -8.02 -48.52 2.95
CA TYR A 690 -8.02 -47.18 2.36
C TYR A 690 -6.84 -46.34 2.88
N THR A 691 -6.67 -46.30 4.20
CA THR A 691 -5.60 -45.55 4.87
C THR A 691 -4.21 -46.06 4.47
N ALA A 692 -4.04 -47.38 4.37
CA ALA A 692 -2.77 -47.99 3.97
C ALA A 692 -2.39 -47.71 2.51
N GLN A 693 -3.38 -47.61 1.61
CA GLN A 693 -3.14 -47.33 0.19
C GLN A 693 -3.02 -45.84 -0.14
N TYR A 694 -3.58 -44.95 0.70
CA TYR A 694 -3.66 -43.52 0.43
C TYR A 694 -2.32 -42.84 0.06
N PRO A 695 -1.19 -43.07 0.76
CA PRO A 695 0.07 -42.41 0.41
C PRO A 695 0.60 -42.81 -0.97
N ALA A 696 0.48 -44.09 -1.33
CA ALA A 696 0.94 -44.60 -2.61
C ALA A 696 0.00 -44.19 -3.76
N GLN A 697 -1.31 -44.11 -3.50
CA GLN A 697 -2.28 -43.55 -4.46
C GLN A 697 -2.00 -42.08 -4.75
N LEU A 698 -1.65 -41.29 -3.74
CA LEU A 698 -1.26 -39.88 -3.89
C LEU A 698 0.03 -39.73 -4.72
N GLU A 699 1.04 -40.58 -4.48
CA GLU A 699 2.28 -40.59 -5.26
C GLU A 699 2.01 -40.93 -6.73
N TRP A 700 1.22 -41.99 -6.98
CA TRP A 700 0.82 -42.38 -8.33
C TRP A 700 0.01 -41.27 -9.01
N TYR A 701 -0.96 -40.66 -8.33
CA TYR A 701 -1.75 -39.56 -8.87
C TYR A 701 -0.85 -38.38 -9.27
N ASN A 702 0.07 -37.95 -8.41
CA ASN A 702 0.99 -36.86 -8.73
C ASN A 702 1.91 -37.17 -9.92
N ALA A 703 2.32 -38.43 -10.10
CA ALA A 703 3.13 -38.85 -11.23
C ALA A 703 2.32 -38.90 -12.55
N ASN A 704 1.01 -39.15 -12.50
CA ASN A 704 0.19 -39.41 -13.69
C ASN A 704 -0.77 -38.27 -14.06
N LYS A 705 -1.06 -37.32 -13.16
CA LYS A 705 -2.04 -36.24 -13.39
C LYS A 705 -1.73 -35.33 -14.59
N ASN A 706 -0.47 -35.23 -14.99
CA ASN A 706 -0.02 -34.43 -16.13
C ASN A 706 0.22 -35.27 -17.42
N GLY A 707 -0.04 -36.58 -17.39
CA GLY A 707 0.37 -37.52 -18.44
C GLY A 707 -0.44 -37.48 -19.75
N GLY A 708 -1.47 -36.62 -19.86
CA GLY A 708 -2.19 -36.32 -21.11
C GLY A 708 -2.87 -37.51 -21.84
N SER A 709 -2.75 -38.73 -21.35
CA SER A 709 -3.27 -39.93 -22.01
C SER A 709 -4.24 -40.67 -21.08
N ASN A 710 -5.52 -40.37 -21.27
CA ASN A 710 -6.61 -41.23 -20.81
C ASN A 710 -6.46 -42.60 -21.50
N PRO A 711 -6.74 -43.75 -20.84
CA PRO A 711 -6.74 -45.03 -21.54
C PRO A 711 -7.85 -45.01 -22.59
N THR A 712 -7.49 -44.85 -23.87
CA THR A 712 -8.42 -45.13 -24.96
C THR A 712 -8.73 -46.62 -24.94
N ASN A 713 -10.02 -46.91 -25.05
CA ASN A 713 -10.59 -48.25 -25.02
C ASN A 713 -9.82 -49.20 -25.95
N PRO A 714 -9.48 -50.44 -25.54
CA PRO A 714 -9.03 -51.45 -26.50
C PRO A 714 -10.15 -51.67 -27.50
N THR A 715 -9.85 -51.47 -28.79
CA THR A 715 -10.80 -51.71 -29.86
C THR A 715 -11.09 -53.20 -29.92
N ASP A 716 -12.32 -53.58 -29.58
CA ASP A 716 -12.89 -54.90 -29.85
C ASP A 716 -13.01 -55.07 -31.38
N PRO A 717 -12.42 -56.09 -32.01
CA PRO A 717 -12.41 -56.23 -33.47
C PRO A 717 -13.75 -56.60 -34.14
N THR A 718 -14.92 -56.54 -33.47
CA THR A 718 -16.12 -57.21 -33.99
C THR A 718 -17.45 -56.44 -34.11
N ASP A 719 -17.50 -55.10 -34.05
CA ASP A 719 -18.79 -54.37 -34.22
C ASP A 719 -18.84 -53.43 -35.46
N PRO A 720 -19.60 -53.76 -36.52
CA PRO A 720 -19.68 -52.96 -37.74
C PRO A 720 -21.04 -52.25 -37.89
N THR A 721 -21.30 -51.14 -37.18
CA THR A 721 -22.28 -50.12 -37.64
C THR A 721 -22.26 -48.84 -36.79
N ASN A 722 -21.63 -47.76 -37.27
CA ASN A 722 -22.13 -46.38 -37.11
C ASN A 722 -21.36 -45.37 -38.01
N PRO A 723 -22.02 -44.41 -38.68
CA PRO A 723 -21.42 -43.66 -39.77
C PRO A 723 -20.69 -42.38 -39.32
N THR A 724 -19.65 -42.09 -40.10
CA THR A 724 -18.82 -40.88 -40.23
C THR A 724 -19.43 -39.55 -39.76
N ASN A 725 -18.70 -38.87 -38.86
CA ASN A 725 -18.81 -37.43 -38.58
C ASN A 725 -17.71 -36.68 -39.38
N PRO A 726 -17.98 -35.49 -39.96
CA PRO A 726 -17.07 -34.80 -40.86
C PRO A 726 -15.96 -34.03 -40.10
N GLY A 727 -14.81 -33.89 -40.76
CA GLY A 727 -13.51 -33.55 -40.18
C GLY A 727 -13.42 -32.23 -39.40
N THR A 728 -12.73 -32.30 -38.27
CA THR A 728 -12.32 -31.17 -37.43
C THR A 728 -11.12 -30.45 -38.06
N ASN A 729 -11.26 -29.13 -38.22
CA ASN A 729 -10.15 -28.22 -38.48
C ASN A 729 -9.11 -28.38 -37.35
N GLY A 730 -7.84 -28.48 -37.72
CA GLY A 730 -6.75 -28.82 -36.81
C GLY A 730 -6.51 -27.80 -35.69
N PRO A 731 -5.79 -28.21 -34.63
CA PRO A 731 -5.46 -27.37 -33.48
C PRO A 731 -4.67 -26.12 -33.91
N PHE A 732 -4.98 -24.98 -33.30
CA PHE A 732 -4.18 -23.77 -33.46
C PHE A 732 -2.74 -24.04 -32.98
N ASP A 733 -1.74 -23.72 -33.80
CA ASP A 733 -0.34 -23.79 -33.37
C ASP A 733 -0.09 -22.68 -32.35
N TYR A 734 -0.06 -23.05 -31.07
CA TYR A 734 0.14 -22.15 -29.93
C TYR A 734 1.61 -22.25 -29.49
N PRO A 735 2.48 -21.33 -29.94
CA PRO A 735 3.94 -21.49 -29.89
C PRO A 735 4.55 -21.10 -28.54
N PHE A 736 3.77 -21.11 -27.47
CA PHE A 736 4.18 -20.63 -26.15
C PHE A 736 4.46 -21.79 -25.21
N GLU A 737 5.47 -21.63 -24.36
CA GLU A 737 5.77 -22.57 -23.29
C GLU A 737 4.65 -22.51 -22.23
N PRO A 738 4.30 -23.64 -21.60
CA PRO A 738 3.37 -23.65 -20.47
C PRO A 738 3.83 -22.69 -19.37
N ASN A 739 2.91 -21.91 -18.80
CA ASN A 739 3.21 -20.82 -17.84
C ASN A 739 3.82 -21.27 -16.48
N GLY A 740 4.14 -22.55 -16.31
CA GLY A 740 4.50 -23.16 -15.02
C GLY A 740 3.28 -23.68 -14.26
N ALA A 741 3.50 -24.64 -13.36
CA ALA A 741 2.40 -25.38 -12.73
C ALA A 741 1.58 -24.53 -11.74
N CYS A 742 2.22 -23.59 -11.04
CA CYS A 742 1.51 -22.69 -10.13
C CYS A 742 0.71 -21.65 -10.90
N VAL A 743 1.32 -20.99 -11.90
CA VAL A 743 0.64 -19.95 -12.68
C VAL A 743 -0.52 -20.54 -13.49
N ALA A 744 -0.31 -21.67 -14.17
CA ALA A 744 -1.35 -22.38 -14.89
C ALA A 744 -2.44 -22.92 -13.95
N GLY A 745 -2.09 -23.31 -12.72
CA GLY A 745 -3.06 -23.69 -11.69
C GLY A 745 -3.95 -22.51 -11.31
N CYS A 746 -3.36 -21.34 -11.08
CA CYS A 746 -4.08 -20.12 -10.74
C CYS A 746 -5.03 -19.64 -11.85
N THR A 747 -4.56 -19.57 -13.09
CA THR A 747 -5.40 -19.18 -14.24
C THR A 747 -6.52 -20.17 -14.48
N ASN A 748 -6.27 -21.48 -14.41
CA ASN A 748 -7.31 -22.49 -14.57
C ASN A 748 -8.32 -22.49 -13.42
N GLU A 749 -7.90 -22.32 -12.17
CA GLU A 749 -8.81 -22.27 -11.03
C GLU A 749 -9.76 -21.06 -11.15
N VAL A 750 -9.19 -19.87 -11.35
CA VAL A 750 -9.97 -18.63 -11.49
C VAL A 750 -10.83 -18.67 -12.76
N GLY A 751 -10.25 -19.15 -13.86
CA GLY A 751 -10.92 -19.30 -15.14
C GLY A 751 -12.13 -20.22 -15.05
N LYS A 752 -11.96 -21.43 -14.47
CA LYS A 752 -13.06 -22.39 -14.28
C LYS A 752 -14.15 -21.87 -13.33
N ALA A 753 -13.78 -21.05 -12.35
CA ALA A 753 -14.76 -20.40 -11.48
C ALA A 753 -15.61 -19.36 -12.21
N MET A 754 -15.08 -18.72 -13.26
CA MET A 754 -15.77 -17.69 -14.06
C MET A 754 -16.42 -18.24 -15.33
N PHE A 755 -15.90 -19.36 -15.84
CA PHE A 755 -16.32 -20.02 -17.05
C PHE A 755 -16.05 -21.53 -16.89
N PRO A 756 -17.05 -22.38 -16.62
CA PRO A 756 -16.83 -23.79 -16.31
C PRO A 756 -16.03 -24.58 -17.36
N ASN A 757 -16.07 -24.14 -18.61
CA ASN A 757 -15.35 -24.74 -19.74
C ASN A 757 -13.98 -24.10 -19.99
N TYR A 758 -13.50 -23.25 -19.08
CA TYR A 758 -12.19 -22.60 -19.20
C TYR A 758 -11.08 -23.64 -19.32
N SER A 759 -10.22 -23.45 -20.31
CA SER A 759 -9.11 -24.32 -20.61
C SER A 759 -7.96 -23.54 -21.25
N GLU A 760 -6.76 -23.72 -20.70
CA GLU A 760 -5.52 -23.26 -21.32
C GLU A 760 -4.91 -24.29 -22.30
N ASP A 761 -5.61 -25.41 -22.55
CA ASP A 761 -5.16 -26.40 -23.52
C ASP A 761 -5.46 -25.89 -24.95
N PRO A 762 -4.45 -25.69 -25.81
CA PRO A 762 -4.65 -25.23 -27.19
C PRO A 762 -5.53 -26.16 -28.04
N SER A 763 -5.71 -27.42 -27.64
CA SER A 763 -6.59 -28.37 -28.29
C SER A 763 -8.05 -28.27 -27.84
N SER A 764 -8.35 -27.51 -26.77
CA SER A 764 -9.71 -27.31 -26.29
C SER A 764 -10.53 -26.46 -27.26
N PRO A 765 -11.79 -26.83 -27.56
CA PRO A 765 -12.68 -25.97 -28.35
C PRO A 765 -12.98 -24.63 -27.66
N TYR A 766 -12.68 -24.52 -26.35
CA TYR A 766 -12.88 -23.31 -25.55
C TYR A 766 -11.60 -22.49 -25.34
N PHE A 767 -10.48 -22.86 -25.98
CA PHE A 767 -9.19 -22.22 -25.76
C PHE A 767 -9.21 -20.70 -26.08
N ILE A 768 -9.69 -20.32 -27.27
CA ILE A 768 -9.77 -18.91 -27.68
C ILE A 768 -10.74 -18.12 -26.77
N GLU A 769 -11.86 -18.71 -26.37
CA GLU A 769 -12.80 -18.09 -25.42
C GLU A 769 -12.15 -17.93 -24.04
N SER A 770 -11.36 -18.89 -23.58
CA SER A 770 -10.62 -18.82 -22.32
C SER A 770 -9.57 -17.72 -22.31
N LEU A 771 -8.83 -17.56 -23.42
CA LEU A 771 -7.86 -16.48 -23.59
C LEU A 771 -8.51 -15.09 -23.60
N SER A 772 -9.79 -14.97 -23.99
CA SER A 772 -10.51 -13.69 -23.96
C SER A 772 -10.60 -13.08 -22.55
N TYR A 773 -10.72 -13.92 -21.51
CA TYR A 773 -10.72 -13.48 -20.11
C TYR A 773 -9.38 -12.89 -19.66
N THR A 774 -8.29 -13.20 -20.37
CA THR A 774 -6.96 -12.66 -20.09
C THR A 774 -6.68 -11.41 -20.93
N PHE A 775 -7.10 -11.40 -22.21
CA PHE A 775 -6.61 -10.44 -23.18
C PHE A 775 -7.62 -9.39 -23.67
N GLU A 776 -8.93 -9.58 -23.48
CA GLU A 776 -9.94 -8.58 -23.89
C GLU A 776 -10.06 -7.45 -22.86
N ARG A 777 -9.17 -6.47 -22.95
CA ARG A 777 -9.15 -5.31 -22.04
C ARG A 777 -10.48 -4.55 -22.06
N GLY A 778 -10.93 -4.12 -20.88
CA GLY A 778 -12.10 -3.27 -20.71
C GLY A 778 -13.40 -3.99 -20.38
N SER A 779 -13.43 -5.33 -20.41
CA SER A 779 -14.59 -6.09 -19.92
C SER A 779 -14.53 -6.27 -18.40
N ALA A 780 -15.70 -6.33 -17.76
CA ALA A 780 -15.82 -6.66 -16.33
C ALA A 780 -15.25 -8.06 -16.04
N LYS A 781 -15.44 -9.01 -16.96
CA LYS A 781 -14.92 -10.38 -16.88
C LYS A 781 -13.39 -10.39 -16.88
N THR A 782 -12.74 -9.63 -17.75
CA THR A 782 -11.27 -9.55 -17.82
C THR A 782 -10.70 -8.90 -16.57
N THR A 783 -11.36 -7.85 -16.05
CA THR A 783 -10.94 -7.17 -14.82
C THR A 783 -11.03 -8.10 -13.62
N GLU A 784 -12.16 -8.81 -13.47
CA GLU A 784 -12.36 -9.77 -12.39
C GLU A 784 -11.40 -10.96 -12.51
N PHE A 785 -11.19 -11.50 -13.71
CA PHE A 785 -10.25 -12.58 -13.97
C PHE A 785 -8.83 -12.17 -13.61
N MET A 786 -8.33 -11.04 -14.10
CA MET A 786 -6.97 -10.56 -13.82
C MET A 786 -6.76 -10.21 -12.34
N THR A 787 -7.80 -9.70 -11.66
CA THR A 787 -7.72 -9.40 -10.22
C THR A 787 -7.61 -10.68 -9.40
N LYS A 788 -8.51 -11.64 -9.62
CA LYS A 788 -8.51 -12.93 -8.93
C LYS A 788 -7.25 -13.75 -9.24
N THR A 789 -6.86 -13.79 -10.50
CA THR A 789 -5.66 -14.49 -10.95
C THR A 789 -4.40 -13.84 -10.41
N GLY A 790 -4.31 -12.50 -10.38
CA GLY A 790 -3.18 -11.78 -9.78
C GLY A 790 -3.02 -12.05 -8.29
N MET A 791 -4.11 -12.11 -7.52
CA MET A 791 -4.06 -12.49 -6.11
C MET A 791 -3.59 -13.94 -5.89
N CYS A 792 -3.98 -14.85 -6.79
CA CYS A 792 -3.50 -16.24 -6.76
C CYS A 792 -2.01 -16.33 -7.14
N MET A 793 -1.64 -15.74 -8.27
CA MET A 793 -0.29 -15.71 -8.83
C MET A 793 0.74 -15.08 -7.89
N GLY A 794 0.34 -14.16 -7.01
CA GLY A 794 1.24 -13.55 -6.02
C GLY A 794 1.95 -14.54 -5.09
N LYS A 795 1.50 -15.80 -5.04
CA LYS A 795 2.12 -16.89 -4.27
C LYS A 795 3.01 -17.81 -5.13
N CYS A 796 3.05 -17.62 -6.44
CA CYS A 796 3.77 -18.50 -7.34
C CYS A 796 5.29 -18.24 -7.33
N PRO A 797 6.11 -19.27 -7.64
CA PRO A 797 7.55 -19.10 -7.78
C PRO A 797 7.87 -18.00 -8.80
N GLN A 798 8.83 -17.14 -8.45
CA GLN A 798 9.20 -16.00 -9.28
C GLN A 798 9.58 -16.43 -10.72
N THR A 799 10.20 -17.60 -10.88
CA THR A 799 10.57 -18.16 -12.20
C THR A 799 9.36 -18.41 -13.11
N GLU A 800 8.21 -18.80 -12.56
CA GLU A 800 6.98 -19.00 -13.34
C GLU A 800 6.30 -17.66 -13.65
N LEU A 801 6.33 -16.72 -12.69
CA LEU A 801 5.82 -15.35 -12.90
C LEU A 801 6.62 -14.61 -13.97
N ASP A 802 7.94 -14.79 -13.98
CA ASP A 802 8.83 -14.22 -14.99
C ASP A 802 8.55 -14.82 -16.37
N LEU A 803 8.34 -16.14 -16.46
CA LEU A 803 7.95 -16.81 -17.70
C LEU A 803 6.59 -16.31 -18.22
N TYR A 804 5.57 -16.25 -17.37
CA TYR A 804 4.25 -15.71 -17.72
C TYR A 804 4.35 -14.25 -18.21
N THR A 805 5.08 -13.41 -17.47
CA THR A 805 5.27 -11.99 -17.82
C THR A 805 6.04 -11.82 -19.13
N ALA A 806 7.04 -12.67 -19.38
CA ALA A 806 7.83 -12.64 -20.61
C ALA A 806 7.01 -13.06 -21.84
N GLN A 807 6.12 -14.04 -21.70
CA GLN A 807 5.30 -14.55 -22.80
C GLN A 807 4.04 -13.69 -23.04
N TYR A 808 3.56 -12.96 -22.04
CA TYR A 808 2.29 -12.21 -22.09
C TYR A 808 2.12 -11.29 -23.32
N PRO A 809 3.12 -10.45 -23.73
CA PRO A 809 2.96 -9.58 -24.89
C PRO A 809 2.78 -10.36 -26.19
N ALA A 810 3.53 -11.46 -26.36
CA ALA A 810 3.47 -12.30 -27.56
C ALA A 810 2.20 -13.15 -27.59
N GLN A 811 1.74 -13.66 -26.43
CA GLN A 811 0.44 -14.32 -26.29
C GLN A 811 -0.72 -13.38 -26.64
N LEU A 812 -0.65 -12.11 -26.23
CA LEU A 812 -1.65 -11.09 -26.58
C LEU A 812 -1.67 -10.80 -28.09
N GLU A 813 -0.50 -10.69 -28.73
CA GLU A 813 -0.39 -10.49 -30.19
C GLU A 813 -0.98 -11.68 -30.95
N TRP A 814 -0.59 -12.89 -30.56
CA TRP A 814 -1.13 -14.13 -31.13
C TRP A 814 -2.63 -14.24 -30.94
N TYR A 815 -3.16 -13.93 -29.76
CA TYR A 815 -4.59 -13.95 -29.48
C TYR A 815 -5.35 -12.97 -30.39
N ASN A 816 -4.86 -11.73 -30.53
CA ASN A 816 -5.48 -10.75 -31.41
C ASN A 816 -5.47 -11.16 -32.89
N ALA A 817 -4.45 -11.88 -33.33
CA ALA A 817 -4.37 -12.42 -34.69
C ALA A 817 -5.36 -13.58 -34.93
N ASN A 818 -5.64 -14.39 -33.91
CA ASN A 818 -6.40 -15.65 -34.06
C ASN A 818 -7.87 -15.56 -33.58
N LYS A 819 -8.25 -14.58 -32.74
CA LYS A 819 -9.59 -14.50 -32.15
C LYS A 819 -10.74 -14.39 -33.16
N ASN A 820 -10.49 -13.82 -34.33
CA ASN A 820 -11.48 -13.69 -35.40
C ASN A 820 -11.54 -14.92 -36.33
N GLY A 821 -10.60 -15.86 -36.20
CA GLY A 821 -10.54 -17.09 -37.00
C GLY A 821 -11.52 -18.19 -36.54
N SER A 822 -12.12 -18.04 -35.35
CA SER A 822 -13.02 -19.05 -34.74
C SER A 822 -14.48 -18.98 -35.24
N GLY A 823 -14.78 -18.25 -36.32
CA GLY A 823 -16.12 -18.13 -36.86
C GLY A 823 -16.57 -19.35 -37.68
N GLY A 824 -17.14 -20.35 -37.03
CA GLY A 824 -17.75 -21.52 -37.67
C GLY A 824 -19.19 -21.79 -37.22
N GLY A 825 -20.15 -21.39 -38.06
CA GLY A 825 -21.42 -22.11 -38.27
C GLY A 825 -22.58 -21.86 -37.31
N ASN A 826 -23.37 -20.80 -37.55
CA ASN A 826 -24.71 -20.69 -36.99
C ASN A 826 -25.68 -21.55 -37.82
N GLY A 827 -26.21 -22.62 -37.22
CA GLY A 827 -27.19 -23.52 -37.83
C GLY A 827 -28.53 -22.82 -38.00
N THR A 828 -29.02 -22.79 -39.25
CA THR A 828 -30.37 -22.35 -39.59
C THR A 828 -31.33 -23.52 -39.36
N GLU A 829 -32.23 -23.39 -38.38
CA GLU A 829 -33.42 -24.25 -38.30
C GLU A 829 -34.43 -23.80 -39.35
N GLY A 830 -34.85 -24.74 -40.19
CA GLY A 830 -35.98 -24.58 -41.09
C GLY A 830 -37.29 -24.90 -40.39
N GLY A 831 -38.28 -24.02 -40.55
CA GLY A 831 -39.69 -24.24 -40.25
C GLY A 831 -40.52 -23.16 -40.95
N GLY A 832 -41.29 -23.55 -41.95
CA GLY A 832 -41.88 -22.65 -42.95
C GLY A 832 -43.25 -22.06 -42.64
N ASP A 833 -43.76 -21.41 -43.70
CA ASP A 833 -45.08 -20.85 -43.99
C ASP A 833 -45.51 -19.52 -43.36
N GLY A 834 -45.88 -18.58 -44.24
CA GLY A 834 -46.75 -17.46 -43.89
C GLY A 834 -46.52 -16.12 -44.60
N SER A 835 -46.83 -16.07 -45.90
CA SER A 835 -47.47 -14.95 -46.62
C SER A 835 -47.47 -13.52 -46.01
N GLY A 836 -46.98 -12.54 -46.78
CA GLY A 836 -47.59 -11.20 -46.77
C GLY A 836 -46.66 -9.98 -46.88
N GLY A 837 -46.52 -9.44 -48.09
CA GLY A 837 -46.80 -8.01 -48.32
C GLY A 837 -45.70 -6.96 -48.14
N ASN A 838 -45.14 -6.56 -49.29
CA ASN A 838 -45.12 -5.18 -49.81
C ASN A 838 -44.12 -4.15 -49.21
N GLY A 839 -43.38 -3.46 -50.10
CA GLY A 839 -42.83 -2.13 -49.79
C GLY A 839 -41.43 -1.79 -50.32
N THR A 840 -41.30 -1.65 -51.64
CA THR A 840 -40.59 -0.55 -52.35
C THR A 840 -39.27 0.03 -51.82
N GLY A 841 -38.26 0.06 -52.69
CA GLY A 841 -37.62 1.33 -53.06
C GLY A 841 -36.08 1.38 -53.08
N GLY A 842 -35.51 1.40 -54.30
CA GLY A 842 -34.65 2.53 -54.69
C GLY A 842 -33.13 2.37 -54.66
N SER A 843 -32.60 2.09 -55.87
CA SER A 843 -31.52 2.83 -56.54
C SER A 843 -30.03 2.51 -56.30
N GLU A 844 -29.41 2.10 -57.43
CA GLU A 844 -28.21 2.65 -58.10
C GLU A 844 -26.90 2.75 -57.30
N GLY A 845 -25.72 2.37 -57.79
CA GLY A 845 -25.28 1.97 -59.12
C GLY A 845 -23.75 2.07 -59.23
N GLY A 846 -23.17 1.28 -60.14
CA GLY A 846 -21.83 1.47 -60.74
C GLY A 846 -20.62 1.00 -59.93
N SER A 847 -19.49 0.59 -60.51
CA SER A 847 -19.07 0.15 -61.85
C SER A 847 -17.54 -0.08 -61.77
N GLY A 848 -17.04 -1.16 -62.36
CA GLY A 848 -15.74 -1.17 -63.05
C GLY A 848 -14.52 -1.78 -62.35
N GLY A 849 -13.82 -2.67 -63.07
CA GLY A 849 -12.35 -2.69 -63.05
C GLY A 849 -11.65 -4.04 -62.97
N ASN A 850 -11.29 -4.58 -64.13
CA ASN A 850 -10.71 -5.90 -64.39
C ASN A 850 -9.15 -5.93 -64.31
N SER A 851 -8.59 -7.04 -63.81
CA SER A 851 -7.46 -7.85 -64.37
C SER A 851 -6.02 -7.33 -64.63
N THR A 852 -5.07 -8.01 -63.96
CA THR A 852 -3.88 -8.75 -64.48
C THR A 852 -2.54 -8.03 -64.80
N ILE A 853 -1.42 -8.66 -64.34
CA ILE A 853 -0.23 -9.12 -65.11
C ILE A 853 1.10 -8.99 -64.31
N THR A 854 1.77 -10.13 -64.14
CA THR A 854 3.18 -10.36 -63.76
C THR A 854 4.15 -10.00 -64.89
N PRO A 855 5.45 -9.79 -64.58
CA PRO A 855 6.43 -10.64 -65.28
C PRO A 855 7.63 -11.10 -64.43
N SER A 856 8.37 -12.00 -65.07
CA SER A 856 9.36 -12.99 -64.62
C SER A 856 10.78 -12.66 -65.10
N THR A 857 11.74 -13.56 -64.79
CA THR A 857 13.05 -13.88 -65.44
C THR A 857 14.31 -13.18 -64.88
N ASN A 858 15.54 -13.74 -64.84
CA ASN A 858 16.11 -15.09 -65.05
C ASN A 858 17.63 -15.07 -64.70
N GLY A 859 18.18 -16.22 -64.23
CA GLY A 859 19.46 -16.85 -64.67
C GLY A 859 20.85 -16.27 -64.26
N THR A 860 22.01 -16.96 -64.26
CA THR A 860 22.45 -18.38 -64.32
C THR A 860 24.00 -18.43 -64.15
N ALA A 861 24.57 -19.53 -63.62
CA ALA A 861 25.89 -20.17 -63.95
C ALA A 861 27.22 -19.46 -63.52
N THR A 862 28.40 -20.06 -63.21
CA THR A 862 28.98 -21.43 -63.28
C THR A 862 30.41 -21.49 -62.64
N ILE A 863 30.88 -22.70 -62.28
CA ILE A 863 32.27 -23.28 -62.36
C ILE A 863 33.32 -23.06 -61.21
N SER A 864 33.86 -24.20 -60.74
CA SER A 864 35.00 -24.52 -59.83
C SER A 864 36.39 -24.42 -60.55
N PRO A 865 37.62 -24.54 -59.96
CA PRO A 865 38.08 -25.70 -59.15
C PRO A 865 39.27 -25.50 -58.15
N THR A 866 39.69 -26.63 -57.54
CA THR A 866 41.09 -27.10 -57.24
C THR A 866 41.85 -26.79 -55.91
N SER A 867 41.94 -27.83 -55.07
CA SER A 867 43.12 -28.61 -54.58
C SER A 867 44.23 -28.04 -53.65
N GLY A 868 44.61 -28.86 -52.63
CA GLY A 868 45.97 -28.91 -52.03
C GLY A 868 46.05 -29.19 -50.50
N THR A 869 45.92 -30.42 -49.98
CA THR A 869 46.98 -31.37 -49.49
C THR A 869 47.69 -31.08 -48.14
N VAL A 870 47.34 -31.87 -47.11
CA VAL A 870 48.12 -32.63 -46.07
C VAL A 870 49.53 -32.15 -45.61
N THR A 871 49.83 -32.10 -44.28
CA THR A 871 50.69 -33.07 -43.51
C THR A 871 50.98 -32.64 -42.05
N LEU A 872 51.09 -33.66 -41.17
CA LEU A 872 51.38 -33.73 -39.74
C LEU A 872 52.72 -33.12 -39.27
N ALA A 873 52.81 -32.77 -37.97
CA ALA A 873 53.85 -33.28 -37.05
C ALA A 873 53.54 -33.01 -35.56
N SER A 874 53.51 -34.08 -34.76
CA SER A 874 53.77 -34.11 -33.30
C SER A 874 55.30 -33.97 -33.06
N PRO A 875 55.82 -33.63 -31.85
CA PRO A 875 55.74 -34.54 -30.69
C PRO A 875 55.71 -33.90 -29.28
N SER A 876 55.29 -34.70 -28.30
CA SER A 876 55.55 -34.61 -26.85
C SER A 876 57.05 -34.85 -26.50
N PRO A 877 57.44 -35.18 -25.24
CA PRO A 877 57.24 -34.58 -23.90
C PRO A 877 58.58 -34.41 -23.14
N THR A 878 58.56 -33.90 -21.90
CA THR A 878 59.39 -34.28 -20.72
C THR A 878 59.18 -33.22 -19.62
N SER A 879 59.33 -33.43 -18.31
CA SER A 879 59.29 -34.53 -17.33
C SER A 879 59.87 -33.94 -16.04
N SER A 880 59.39 -34.37 -14.86
CA SER A 880 60.03 -34.43 -13.51
C SER A 880 59.08 -33.86 -12.42
N ASN A 881 58.48 -34.58 -11.46
CA ASN A 881 58.73 -35.80 -10.66
C ASN A 881 59.27 -35.49 -9.24
N LEU A 882 58.80 -36.31 -8.26
CA LEU A 882 59.15 -36.45 -6.83
C LEU A 882 58.37 -35.58 -5.82
N GLY A 883 57.78 -36.10 -4.73
CA GLY A 883 57.84 -37.46 -4.18
C GLY A 883 56.92 -37.66 -2.97
N SER A 884 56.61 -38.94 -2.73
CA SER A 884 55.66 -39.53 -1.78
C SER A 884 56.09 -39.53 -0.31
N GLY A 885 55.13 -39.77 0.59
CA GLY A 885 55.37 -40.29 1.93
C GLY A 885 54.07 -40.53 2.73
N ALA A 886 53.59 -41.77 2.74
CA ALA A 886 52.52 -42.28 3.62
C ALA A 886 53.09 -43.32 4.59
N VAL A 887 52.39 -43.58 5.70
CA VAL A 887 52.32 -44.80 6.58
C VAL A 887 51.95 -44.33 8.01
N GLN A 888 51.20 -44.99 8.90
CA GLN A 888 50.11 -46.00 8.93
C GLN A 888 49.84 -46.27 10.45
N MET A 889 48.56 -46.48 10.84
CA MET A 889 48.00 -47.29 11.96
C MET A 889 48.41 -47.17 13.46
N ALA A 890 47.40 -47.08 14.34
CA ALA A 890 47.01 -48.00 15.47
C ALA A 890 46.36 -47.23 16.67
N VAL A 891 45.07 -47.39 17.01
CA VAL A 891 44.38 -48.37 17.92
C VAL A 891 44.49 -48.08 19.44
N SER A 892 43.34 -48.28 20.14
CA SER A 892 43.01 -48.28 21.60
C SER A 892 42.53 -46.92 22.17
N GLY A 893 41.39 -46.74 22.87
CA GLY A 893 40.37 -47.63 23.45
C GLY A 893 40.35 -47.49 24.98
N PHE A 894 39.27 -46.95 25.59
CA PHE A 894 38.73 -47.36 26.91
C PHE A 894 37.41 -46.64 27.26
N MET A 895 36.43 -47.43 27.72
CA MET A 895 35.10 -47.08 28.25
C MET A 895 35.13 -46.62 29.72
N THR A 896 34.02 -46.01 30.21
CA THR A 896 33.12 -46.48 31.31
C THR A 896 32.59 -45.28 32.15
N VAL A 897 31.33 -44.87 31.98
CA VAL A 897 30.11 -45.09 32.82
C VAL A 897 30.15 -44.50 34.25
N ALA A 898 29.19 -43.61 34.56
CA ALA A 898 28.34 -43.69 35.76
C ALA A 898 27.16 -42.69 35.68
N ALA A 899 26.00 -43.13 36.16
CA ALA A 899 24.68 -42.53 36.05
C ALA A 899 24.11 -42.09 37.42
N LEU A 900 22.90 -41.52 37.37
CA LEU A 900 21.84 -41.47 38.41
C LEU A 900 21.85 -40.37 39.49
N LEU A 901 20.75 -39.60 39.53
CA LEU A 901 19.68 -39.55 40.58
C LEU A 901 18.72 -38.37 40.28
N CYS A 902 17.47 -38.59 39.83
CA CYS A 902 16.21 -38.81 40.57
C CYS A 902 15.62 -37.60 41.34
N SER A 903 14.59 -37.01 40.72
CA SER A 903 13.19 -36.79 41.15
C SER A 903 12.77 -36.26 42.54
N ALA A 904 11.79 -35.33 42.43
CA ALA A 904 10.59 -35.08 43.25
C ALA A 904 10.67 -34.18 44.49
N VAL A 905 9.75 -33.21 44.65
CA VAL A 905 8.49 -33.32 45.44
C VAL A 905 7.60 -32.07 45.24
N LEU A 906 6.30 -32.34 45.31
CA LEU A 906 5.08 -31.52 45.18
C LEU A 906 4.74 -30.56 46.35
N VAL A 907 3.70 -29.73 46.12
CA VAL A 907 2.73 -29.06 47.03
C VAL A 907 3.19 -27.75 47.71
N VAL A 908 2.63 -26.60 47.27
CA VAL A 908 1.42 -25.93 47.81
C VAL A 908 0.71 -25.20 46.66
#